data_AF-A0A317II66-F1
#
_entry.id   AF-A0A317II66-F1
#
_cell.length_a   1.000
_cell.length_b   1.000
_cell.length_c   1.000
_cell.angle_alpha   90.00
_cell.angle_beta   90.00
_cell.angle_gamma   90.00
#
_symmetry.space_group_name_H-M   'P 1'
#
loop_
_entity.id
_entity.type
_entity.pdbx_description
1 polymer ?
#
loop_
_entity_poly.entity_id
_entity_poly.type
_entity_poly.pdbx_seq_one_letter_code
_entity_poly.pdbx_strand_id
1 'polypeptide(L)'
;MKKFLLIHVVIYFIALNSQGQAAGDYRSIAAGDWSNSATWQRFNGTVWIGSPPAPTASDGVITIQATGTVTITSPVTADQLVIIGGATLDISSTLTINDGPATDLTLNGTISGSGTVVVNGSMDWPSGSMNVNLTVAGTSSLSSGSTKQLGNTFKNNGTIIWSGGVVQFNAGGTIDNVGVFDNSFDGTLSFNTGGPITNELTGTFKKSGGTGNTNLNVPMTNHGLVQVMTGAINNTANSFANDGQLDISALATFNNGGTMSFSSLTTLTGNGTLGLSGTENLNATITSPSTLKDSVGGGTLMGTGELDANGSFLWNVGTIAAVCKMSGTSTFPTGNTKVLSAAMTNSGALTWSGGSIQINAGGIITNNGTFDNSFDGFLFDGGGGSVVNSNTGTYRKTGGTLTSTVGVPMTNNGTIDVLSGTMNNTSSNFVNNANIDITSPATFSNSGTMIFAGSTNISGTGTLSLTSTENINTPVTTPNTLTVAKSSGNMSGANAFTVNGTFNWMGGTLSAPCIANGTSNFSTGSTKTLANSLTNNGTVTWSGGTIQFNSGGTMSNTGLFDNNFDGVLSNGGGGGAITNSNTGTFRKSAGTFTSTLQLQMINNGIVEVLSGTLSSNSTNFSNNGTINVTSPGTFNNANVMNFGAGSILTGNGILTLNATENINSILSAPASMTVSKSGGTMAG
;
A
#
# COMPACT_ATOMS: atom_id res chain seq x y z
N MET A 1 43.09 20.96 -17.28
CA MET A 1 42.67 20.24 -18.50
C MET A 1 41.20 20.57 -18.77
N LYS A 2 40.94 21.40 -19.78
CA LYS A 2 39.60 21.86 -20.16
C LYS A 2 38.94 20.77 -21.03
N LYS A 3 37.83 20.19 -20.58
CA LYS A 3 37.00 19.30 -21.40
C LYS A 3 35.98 20.16 -22.17
N PHE A 4 36.08 20.14 -23.50
CA PHE A 4 35.09 20.74 -24.40
C PHE A 4 33.79 19.92 -24.34
N LEU A 5 32.70 20.57 -23.94
CA LEU A 5 31.35 20.05 -24.04
C LEU A 5 30.81 20.40 -25.43
N LEU A 6 30.65 19.39 -26.27
CA LEU A 6 30.07 19.53 -27.61
C LEU A 6 28.54 19.57 -27.49
N ILE A 7 27.99 20.77 -27.30
CA ILE A 7 26.54 21.02 -27.34
C ILE A 7 26.12 20.99 -28.81
N HIS A 8 25.40 19.95 -29.22
CA HIS A 8 24.68 19.92 -30.49
C HIS A 8 23.42 20.79 -30.37
N VAL A 9 23.56 22.11 -30.51
CA VAL A 9 22.42 22.99 -30.78
C VAL A 9 22.11 22.84 -32.26
N VAL A 10 21.09 22.04 -32.61
CA VAL A 10 20.47 22.11 -33.92
C VAL A 10 19.63 23.38 -33.95
N ILE A 11 20.26 24.50 -34.32
CA ILE A 11 19.56 25.74 -34.66
C ILE A 11 18.84 25.47 -35.99
N TYR A 12 17.53 25.19 -35.93
CA TYR A 12 16.69 25.22 -37.11
C TYR A 12 16.68 26.66 -37.63
N PHE A 13 17.36 26.88 -38.76
CA PHE A 13 17.16 28.08 -39.55
C PHE A 13 15.68 28.17 -39.89
N ILE A 14 15.05 29.28 -39.48
CA ILE A 14 13.81 29.72 -40.11
C ILE A 14 14.19 30.02 -41.56
N ALA A 15 13.89 29.08 -42.45
CA ALA A 15 13.80 29.39 -43.86
C ALA A 15 12.62 30.36 -44.02
N LEU A 16 12.91 31.66 -43.94
CA LEU A 16 12.15 32.62 -44.72
C LEU A 16 12.39 32.18 -46.18
N ASN A 17 11.52 31.32 -46.68
CA ASN A 17 11.43 31.02 -48.11
C ASN A 17 11.02 32.33 -48.79
N SER A 18 12.01 33.19 -49.08
CA SER A 18 11.86 34.22 -50.10
C SER A 18 11.84 33.48 -51.44
N GLN A 19 10.72 32.84 -51.75
CA GLN A 19 10.40 32.41 -53.10
C GLN A 19 10.26 33.71 -53.92
N GLY A 20 11.35 34.12 -54.57
CA GLY A 20 11.28 35.16 -55.59
C GLY A 20 10.36 34.66 -56.70
N GLN A 21 9.49 35.52 -57.23
CA GLN A 21 8.54 35.11 -58.26
C GLN A 21 9.28 34.53 -59.47
N ALA A 22 8.89 33.34 -59.91
CA ALA A 22 9.45 32.65 -61.06
C ALA A 22 8.46 32.67 -62.23
N ALA A 23 8.99 32.74 -63.46
CA ALA A 23 8.15 32.63 -64.65
C ALA A 23 7.39 31.29 -64.60
N GLY A 24 6.06 31.35 -64.67
CA GLY A 24 5.19 30.18 -64.50
C GLY A 24 4.41 30.15 -63.19
N ASP A 25 4.71 31.00 -62.22
CA ASP A 25 3.94 31.10 -60.98
C ASP A 25 2.52 31.62 -61.23
N TYR A 26 1.57 31.14 -60.42
CA TYR A 26 0.17 31.53 -60.44
C TYR A 26 -0.25 32.17 -59.13
N ARG A 27 -1.19 33.11 -59.19
CA ARG A 27 -1.91 33.56 -58.00
C ARG A 27 -3.37 33.89 -58.30
N SER A 28 -4.27 33.68 -57.33
CA SER A 28 -5.66 34.09 -57.48
C SER A 28 -5.78 35.62 -57.46
N ILE A 29 -6.70 36.18 -58.24
CA ILE A 29 -6.99 37.63 -58.28
C ILE A 29 -8.43 37.96 -57.89
N ALA A 30 -9.32 36.97 -57.90
CA ALA A 30 -10.73 37.10 -57.56
C ALA A 30 -11.26 35.79 -56.94
N ALA A 31 -12.48 35.84 -56.39
CA ALA A 31 -13.25 34.65 -56.06
C ALA A 31 -13.76 33.97 -57.34
N GLY A 32 -13.91 32.65 -57.31
CA GLY A 32 -14.41 31.89 -58.45
C GLY A 32 -13.96 30.44 -58.47
N ASP A 33 -14.51 29.67 -59.42
CA ASP A 33 -14.08 28.29 -59.62
C ASP A 33 -12.65 28.21 -60.15
N TRP A 34 -11.91 27.19 -59.72
CA TRP A 34 -10.54 26.91 -60.13
C TRP A 34 -10.39 26.83 -61.65
N SER A 35 -11.40 26.26 -62.34
CA SER A 35 -11.38 26.11 -63.81
C SER A 35 -11.62 27.42 -64.56
N ASN A 36 -12.09 28.49 -63.89
CA ASN A 36 -12.34 29.78 -64.51
C ASN A 36 -11.03 30.59 -64.62
N SER A 37 -10.64 30.96 -65.84
CA SER A 37 -9.42 31.74 -66.09
C SER A 37 -9.44 33.10 -65.37
N ALA A 38 -10.62 33.72 -65.21
CA ALA A 38 -10.75 35.02 -64.53
C ALA A 38 -10.39 34.96 -63.02
N THR A 39 -10.31 33.77 -62.43
CA THR A 39 -9.85 33.55 -61.06
C THR A 39 -8.34 33.83 -60.92
N TRP A 40 -7.57 33.74 -62.02
CA TRP A 40 -6.12 33.62 -61.98
C TRP A 40 -5.37 34.74 -62.70
N GLN A 41 -4.11 34.93 -62.29
CA GLN A 41 -3.07 35.62 -63.05
C GLN A 41 -1.78 34.78 -63.00
N ARG A 42 -1.00 34.78 -64.09
CA ARG A 42 0.27 34.03 -64.23
C ARG A 42 1.44 34.98 -64.42
N PHE A 43 2.56 34.74 -63.75
CA PHE A 43 3.78 35.53 -63.92
C PHE A 43 4.55 35.07 -65.16
N ASN A 44 4.82 35.98 -66.09
CA ASN A 44 5.55 35.68 -67.33
C ASN A 44 7.07 35.87 -67.23
N GLY A 45 7.59 36.12 -66.02
CA GLY A 45 9.00 36.48 -65.77
C GLY A 45 9.23 38.00 -65.61
N THR A 46 8.24 38.84 -65.91
CA THR A 46 8.32 40.30 -65.74
C THR A 46 7.10 40.90 -65.08
N VAL A 47 5.90 40.50 -65.50
CA VAL A 47 4.60 41.02 -65.02
C VAL A 47 3.60 39.88 -64.82
N TRP A 48 2.58 40.14 -64.02
CA TRP A 48 1.44 39.25 -63.89
C TRP A 48 0.43 39.52 -65.00
N ILE A 49 0.06 38.46 -65.73
CA ILE A 49 -0.91 38.51 -66.81
C ILE A 49 -2.21 37.86 -66.34
N GLY A 50 -3.33 38.58 -66.45
CA GLY A 50 -4.65 38.08 -66.06
C GLY A 50 -5.26 37.10 -67.06
N SER A 51 -6.21 36.29 -66.59
CA SER A 51 -6.97 35.31 -67.38
C SER A 51 -6.13 34.26 -68.15
N PRO A 52 -5.06 33.68 -67.56
CA PRO A 52 -4.38 32.53 -68.14
C PRO A 52 -5.28 31.28 -68.09
N PRO A 53 -4.93 30.18 -68.79
CA PRO A 53 -5.49 28.86 -68.49
C PRO A 53 -5.34 28.52 -67.01
N ALA A 54 -6.33 27.85 -66.43
CA ALA A 54 -6.32 27.43 -65.03
C ALA A 54 -5.04 26.64 -64.68
N PRO A 55 -4.44 26.85 -63.51
CA PRO A 55 -3.18 26.21 -63.13
C PRO A 55 -3.36 24.70 -62.94
N THR A 56 -2.29 23.97 -63.26
CA THR A 56 -2.16 22.51 -63.15
C THR A 56 -0.89 22.15 -62.38
N ALA A 57 -0.69 20.86 -62.10
CA ALA A 57 0.52 20.36 -61.44
C ALA A 57 1.84 20.50 -62.23
N SER A 58 1.81 21.02 -63.46
CA SER A 58 3.03 21.31 -64.24
C SER A 58 3.43 22.79 -64.23
N ASP A 59 2.62 23.65 -63.61
CA ASP A 59 2.90 25.07 -63.47
C ASP A 59 3.81 25.36 -62.27
N GLY A 60 4.23 26.63 -62.11
CA GLY A 60 5.03 27.07 -60.95
C GLY A 60 4.22 27.12 -59.66
N VAL A 61 4.70 27.88 -58.66
CA VAL A 61 4.01 27.99 -57.37
C VAL A 61 2.59 28.56 -57.57
N ILE A 62 1.58 27.89 -57.02
CA ILE A 62 0.17 28.31 -57.14
C ILE A 62 -0.25 28.95 -55.82
N THR A 63 -0.46 30.27 -55.79
CA THR A 63 -0.82 30.99 -54.56
C THR A 63 -2.30 31.39 -54.53
N ILE A 64 -3.08 30.85 -53.59
CA ILE A 64 -4.40 31.38 -53.29
C ILE A 64 -4.23 32.60 -52.40
N GLN A 65 -4.61 33.77 -52.91
CA GLN A 65 -4.59 35.05 -52.20
C GLN A 65 -5.90 35.29 -51.45
N ALA A 66 -5.89 36.24 -50.52
CA ALA A 66 -7.08 36.68 -49.80
C ALA A 66 -8.00 37.56 -50.68
N THR A 67 -8.42 37.02 -51.82
CA THR A 67 -9.25 37.69 -52.85
C THR A 67 -10.70 37.18 -52.87
N GLY A 68 -11.12 36.51 -51.80
CA GLY A 68 -12.40 35.79 -51.67
C GLY A 68 -12.21 34.27 -51.69
N THR A 69 -13.29 33.51 -51.92
CA THR A 69 -13.26 32.04 -51.96
C THR A 69 -12.95 31.54 -53.36
N VAL A 70 -11.88 30.76 -53.50
CA VAL A 70 -11.65 29.93 -54.69
C VAL A 70 -12.35 28.60 -54.48
N THR A 71 -13.11 28.10 -55.47
CA THR A 71 -13.84 26.83 -55.36
C THR A 71 -13.27 25.76 -56.27
N ILE A 72 -13.30 24.49 -55.84
CA ILE A 72 -13.01 23.32 -56.67
C ILE A 72 -14.30 22.50 -56.79
N THR A 73 -15.01 22.67 -57.90
CA THR A 73 -16.28 21.94 -58.20
C THR A 73 -16.10 20.73 -59.11
N SER A 74 -14.91 20.56 -59.70
CA SER A 74 -14.50 19.40 -60.51
C SER A 74 -13.09 18.96 -60.12
N PRO A 75 -12.64 17.71 -60.43
CA PRO A 75 -11.33 17.22 -60.01
C PRO A 75 -10.18 18.11 -60.52
N VAL A 76 -9.24 18.44 -59.62
CA VAL A 76 -8.05 19.25 -59.91
C VAL A 76 -6.80 18.51 -59.47
N THR A 77 -5.74 18.57 -60.28
CA THR A 77 -4.40 18.15 -59.89
C THR A 77 -3.47 19.36 -59.91
N ALA A 78 -2.81 19.65 -58.79
CA ALA A 78 -1.91 20.78 -58.61
C ALA A 78 -0.58 20.32 -57.97
N ASP A 79 0.41 21.21 -57.95
CA ASP A 79 1.68 21.06 -57.24
C ASP A 79 2.09 22.42 -56.67
N GLN A 80 2.88 22.42 -55.58
CA GLN A 80 3.37 23.62 -54.90
C GLN A 80 2.28 24.67 -54.63
N LEU A 81 1.17 24.22 -54.04
CA LEU A 81 0.03 25.05 -53.69
C LEU A 81 0.25 25.77 -52.36
N VAL A 82 0.10 27.09 -52.35
CA VAL A 82 0.21 27.94 -51.16
C VAL A 82 -1.13 28.64 -50.90
N ILE A 83 -1.75 28.35 -49.75
CA ILE A 83 -2.95 29.07 -49.29
C ILE A 83 -2.51 30.07 -48.22
N ILE A 84 -2.52 31.36 -48.55
CA ILE A 84 -2.04 32.40 -47.61
C ILE A 84 -3.03 32.63 -46.48
N GLY A 85 -2.58 33.24 -45.37
CA GLY A 85 -3.45 33.62 -44.27
C GLY A 85 -4.62 34.51 -44.71
N GLY A 86 -5.84 34.15 -44.29
CA GLY A 86 -7.07 34.85 -44.67
C GLY A 86 -7.66 34.44 -46.03
N ALA A 87 -6.98 33.61 -46.82
CA ALA A 87 -7.54 33.02 -48.04
C ALA A 87 -8.39 31.79 -47.74
N THR A 88 -9.39 31.51 -48.58
CA THR A 88 -10.24 30.32 -48.48
C THR A 88 -10.27 29.56 -49.80
N LEU A 89 -9.99 28.26 -49.74
CA LEU A 89 -10.16 27.30 -50.82
C LEU A 89 -11.26 26.31 -50.42
N ASP A 90 -12.38 26.33 -51.13
CA ASP A 90 -13.54 25.48 -50.85
C ASP A 90 -13.64 24.34 -51.86
N ILE A 91 -13.59 23.11 -51.38
CA ILE A 91 -13.40 21.89 -52.18
C ILE A 91 -14.66 21.05 -52.09
N SER A 92 -15.45 21.06 -53.15
CA SER A 92 -16.67 20.22 -53.28
C SER A 92 -16.43 18.96 -54.13
N SER A 93 -15.26 18.83 -54.74
CA SER A 93 -14.81 17.67 -55.53
C SER A 93 -13.48 17.11 -54.98
N THR A 94 -12.54 16.66 -55.82
CA THR A 94 -11.23 16.17 -55.40
C THR A 94 -10.11 17.13 -55.79
N LEU A 95 -9.22 17.42 -54.85
CA LEU A 95 -7.94 18.07 -55.08
C LEU A 95 -6.81 17.07 -54.84
N THR A 96 -6.02 16.79 -55.87
CA THR A 96 -4.80 15.99 -55.77
C THR A 96 -3.59 16.90 -55.85
N ILE A 97 -2.75 16.89 -54.83
CA ILE A 97 -1.44 17.53 -54.83
C ILE A 97 -0.40 16.47 -55.18
N ASN A 98 0.28 16.66 -56.31
CA ASN A 98 1.34 15.75 -56.76
C ASN A 98 2.55 15.81 -55.82
N ASP A 99 3.40 14.78 -55.92
CA ASP A 99 4.71 14.78 -55.28
C ASP A 99 5.73 15.38 -56.26
N GLY A 100 6.31 16.50 -55.87
CA GLY A 100 7.27 17.27 -56.63
C GLY A 100 8.49 17.66 -55.79
N PRO A 101 9.43 18.42 -56.37
CA PRO A 101 10.50 19.02 -55.59
C PRO A 101 9.95 20.12 -54.67
N ALA A 102 10.50 20.21 -53.45
CA ALA A 102 10.11 21.18 -52.41
C ALA A 102 8.77 20.86 -51.72
N THR A 103 8.12 21.88 -51.14
CA THR A 103 6.87 21.71 -50.39
C THR A 103 5.66 21.80 -51.32
N ASP A 104 4.85 20.74 -51.36
CA ASP A 104 3.78 20.61 -52.34
C ASP A 104 2.48 21.28 -51.89
N LEU A 105 2.22 21.34 -50.58
CA LEU A 105 1.11 22.10 -50.00
C LEU A 105 1.56 22.93 -48.79
N THR A 106 1.38 24.25 -48.83
CA THR A 106 1.55 25.14 -47.68
C THR A 106 0.21 25.74 -47.25
N LEU A 107 -0.26 25.42 -46.04
CA LEU A 107 -1.55 25.86 -45.51
C LEU A 107 -1.38 26.92 -44.41
N ASN A 108 -1.67 28.18 -44.73
CA ASN A 108 -1.78 29.28 -43.76
C ASN A 108 -3.23 29.79 -43.59
N GLY A 109 -4.06 29.63 -44.64
CA GLY A 109 -5.47 30.02 -44.68
C GLY A 109 -6.44 28.88 -44.36
N THR A 110 -7.59 28.88 -45.01
CA THR A 110 -8.65 27.88 -44.81
C THR A 110 -8.81 26.99 -46.04
N ILE A 111 -8.76 25.67 -45.83
CA ILE A 111 -9.34 24.70 -46.76
C ILE A 111 -10.64 24.17 -46.18
N SER A 112 -11.71 24.13 -46.96
CA SER A 112 -13.05 23.71 -46.53
C SER A 112 -13.74 22.84 -47.59
N GLY A 113 -14.93 22.35 -47.25
CA GLY A 113 -15.86 21.75 -48.20
C GLY A 113 -16.09 20.27 -47.92
N SER A 114 -17.04 19.69 -48.68
CA SER A 114 -17.44 18.28 -48.55
C SER A 114 -16.60 17.31 -49.36
N GLY A 115 -15.64 17.82 -50.15
CA GLY A 115 -14.78 17.05 -51.02
C GLY A 115 -13.61 16.37 -50.29
N THR A 116 -12.59 16.01 -51.06
CA THR A 116 -11.37 15.34 -50.56
C THR A 116 -10.10 16.01 -51.07
N VAL A 117 -9.08 16.03 -50.23
CA VAL A 117 -7.72 16.44 -50.59
C VAL A 117 -6.79 15.26 -50.40
N VAL A 118 -5.98 14.96 -51.43
CA VAL A 118 -4.93 13.95 -51.39
C VAL A 118 -3.61 14.64 -51.65
N VAL A 119 -2.68 14.59 -50.70
CA VAL A 119 -1.32 15.10 -50.86
C VAL A 119 -0.37 13.92 -50.97
N ASN A 120 0.17 13.71 -52.17
CA ASN A 120 1.09 12.61 -52.43
C ASN A 120 2.50 12.92 -51.89
N GLY A 121 2.89 14.20 -51.89
CA GLY A 121 4.17 14.68 -51.38
C GLY A 121 4.10 15.25 -49.95
N SER A 122 4.90 16.28 -49.72
CA SER A 122 5.04 17.01 -48.47
C SER A 122 4.02 18.14 -48.28
N MET A 123 3.65 18.37 -47.02
CA MET A 123 2.77 19.45 -46.60
C MET A 123 3.43 20.24 -45.46
N ASP A 124 3.29 21.56 -45.47
CA ASP A 124 3.55 22.43 -44.31
C ASP A 124 2.24 23.08 -43.85
N TRP A 125 1.93 22.94 -42.57
CA TRP A 125 0.74 23.49 -41.93
C TRP A 125 1.11 24.44 -40.79
N PRO A 126 1.65 25.63 -41.10
CA PRO A 126 2.03 26.61 -40.10
C PRO A 126 0.83 27.19 -39.33
N SER A 127 -0.32 27.42 -39.97
CA SER A 127 -1.51 28.01 -39.34
C SER A 127 -2.80 27.72 -40.12
N GLY A 128 -3.92 28.27 -39.66
CA GLY A 128 -5.18 28.24 -40.42
C GLY A 128 -6.02 26.99 -40.14
N SER A 129 -7.00 26.74 -41.02
CA SER A 129 -8.07 25.79 -40.76
C SER A 129 -8.17 24.71 -41.85
N MET A 130 -8.22 23.46 -41.41
CA MET A 130 -8.43 22.28 -42.23
C MET A 130 -9.83 21.71 -41.95
N ASN A 131 -10.79 22.07 -42.80
CA ASN A 131 -12.20 21.71 -42.66
C ASN A 131 -12.68 20.82 -43.82
N VAL A 132 -11.79 20.00 -44.38
CA VAL A 132 -12.04 19.05 -45.47
C VAL A 132 -11.29 17.75 -45.18
N ASN A 133 -11.80 16.62 -45.66
CA ASN A 133 -11.09 15.34 -45.53
C ASN A 133 -9.76 15.40 -46.27
N LEU A 134 -8.66 15.21 -45.53
CA LEU A 134 -7.30 15.25 -46.04
C LEU A 134 -6.63 13.88 -45.85
N THR A 135 -5.98 13.37 -46.89
CA THR A 135 -5.03 12.25 -46.79
C THR A 135 -3.64 12.72 -47.23
N VAL A 136 -2.62 12.50 -46.42
CA VAL A 136 -1.22 12.82 -46.77
C VAL A 136 -0.37 11.55 -46.74
N ALA A 137 0.31 11.27 -47.85
CA ALA A 137 1.20 10.11 -47.99
C ALA A 137 2.67 10.44 -47.69
N GLY A 138 3.09 11.70 -47.88
CA GLY A 138 4.45 12.16 -47.57
C GLY A 138 4.61 12.75 -46.17
N THR A 139 5.51 13.72 -46.02
CA THR A 139 5.81 14.36 -44.73
C THR A 139 4.94 15.60 -44.52
N SER A 140 4.20 15.65 -43.41
CA SER A 140 3.42 16.81 -42.97
C SER A 140 4.12 17.52 -41.81
N SER A 141 4.64 18.71 -42.04
CA SER A 141 5.22 19.58 -41.02
C SER A 141 4.13 20.43 -40.37
N LEU A 142 3.84 20.20 -39.09
CA LEU A 142 2.97 21.06 -38.29
C LEU A 142 3.86 22.03 -37.50
N SER A 143 4.15 23.17 -38.12
CA SER A 143 5.21 24.11 -37.72
C SER A 143 4.70 25.42 -37.12
N SER A 144 5.57 26.27 -36.58
CA SER A 144 5.22 27.59 -35.98
C SER A 144 4.41 27.54 -34.67
N GLY A 145 4.36 28.65 -33.94
CA GLY A 145 3.61 28.77 -32.68
C GLY A 145 2.08 28.96 -32.84
N SER A 146 1.58 29.12 -34.07
CA SER A 146 0.17 29.39 -34.33
C SER A 146 -0.72 28.16 -34.16
N THR A 147 -1.97 28.39 -33.72
CA THR A 147 -2.99 27.33 -33.62
C THR A 147 -3.35 26.81 -35.02
N LYS A 148 -3.38 25.48 -35.14
CA LYS A 148 -3.89 24.72 -36.29
C LYS A 148 -5.29 24.25 -35.96
N GLN A 149 -6.27 24.68 -36.75
CA GLN A 149 -7.67 24.31 -36.53
C GLN A 149 -8.02 23.10 -37.39
N LEU A 150 -8.29 21.97 -36.76
CA LEU A 150 -8.72 20.75 -37.43
C LEU A 150 -10.23 20.60 -37.28
N GLY A 151 -10.98 20.74 -38.38
CA GLY A 151 -12.44 20.59 -38.41
C GLY A 151 -12.91 19.36 -39.20
N ASN A 152 -12.01 18.56 -39.78
CA ASN A 152 -12.37 17.32 -40.46
C ASN A 152 -11.25 16.26 -40.34
N THR A 153 -11.40 15.12 -40.99
CA THR A 153 -10.43 14.02 -40.89
C THR A 153 -9.10 14.36 -41.55
N PHE A 154 -8.01 14.23 -40.79
CA PHE A 154 -6.65 14.18 -41.30
C PHE A 154 -6.14 12.73 -41.20
N LYS A 155 -6.13 12.03 -42.34
CA LYS A 155 -5.52 10.72 -42.49
C LYS A 155 -4.02 10.83 -42.81
N ASN A 156 -3.18 10.36 -41.90
CA ASN A 156 -1.74 10.31 -42.08
C ASN A 156 -1.30 8.91 -42.53
N ASN A 157 -0.93 8.78 -43.80
CA ASN A 157 -0.30 7.58 -44.35
C ASN A 157 1.24 7.68 -44.36
N GLY A 158 1.80 8.86 -44.09
CA GLY A 158 3.23 9.14 -44.11
C GLY A 158 3.77 9.50 -42.73
N THR A 159 4.40 10.68 -42.62
CA THR A 159 4.94 11.18 -41.34
C THR A 159 4.40 12.57 -41.02
N ILE A 160 3.71 12.74 -39.91
CA ILE A 160 3.47 14.05 -39.30
C ILE A 160 4.66 14.38 -38.39
N ILE A 161 5.26 15.55 -38.58
CA ILE A 161 6.23 16.14 -37.65
C ILE A 161 5.56 17.36 -37.02
N TRP A 162 5.12 17.21 -35.77
CA TRP A 162 4.57 18.30 -35.00
C TRP A 162 5.69 18.96 -34.18
N SER A 163 5.97 20.22 -34.52
CA SER A 163 7.12 20.99 -33.99
C SER A 163 6.71 22.32 -33.37
N GLY A 164 5.46 22.73 -33.49
CA GLY A 164 4.97 23.93 -32.83
C GLY A 164 3.45 24.10 -32.86
N GLY A 165 2.98 24.98 -31.98
CA GLY A 165 1.59 25.43 -31.93
C GLY A 165 0.63 24.38 -31.34
N VAL A 166 -0.59 24.81 -31.07
CA VAL A 166 -1.69 23.93 -30.62
C VAL A 166 -2.38 23.34 -31.84
N VAL A 167 -2.68 22.04 -31.82
CA VAL A 167 -3.65 21.46 -32.75
C VAL A 167 -5.00 21.43 -32.03
N GLN A 168 -5.94 22.25 -32.50
CA GLN A 168 -7.27 22.38 -31.94
C GLN A 168 -8.27 21.54 -32.75
N PHE A 169 -8.90 20.57 -32.09
CA PHE A 169 -9.92 19.69 -32.68
C PHE A 169 -11.29 20.35 -32.54
N ASN A 170 -11.80 20.90 -33.64
CA ASN A 170 -13.13 21.45 -33.80
C ASN A 170 -14.11 20.36 -34.29
N ALA A 171 -15.41 20.62 -34.25
CA ALA A 171 -16.45 19.67 -34.66
C ALA A 171 -16.13 18.98 -36.00
N GLY A 172 -16.04 17.64 -35.98
CA GLY A 172 -15.64 16.83 -37.15
C GLY A 172 -14.14 16.53 -37.27
N GLY A 173 -13.27 17.28 -36.57
CA GLY A 173 -11.83 17.07 -36.58
C GLY A 173 -11.43 15.74 -35.98
N THR A 174 -10.68 14.92 -36.72
CA THR A 174 -10.13 13.63 -36.27
C THR A 174 -8.76 13.41 -36.91
N ILE A 175 -7.92 12.59 -36.28
CA ILE A 175 -6.67 12.12 -36.89
C ILE A 175 -6.75 10.59 -37.01
N ASP A 176 -6.57 10.08 -38.23
CA ASP A 176 -6.39 8.66 -38.53
C ASP A 176 -4.91 8.44 -38.87
N ASN A 177 -4.15 7.90 -37.91
CA ASN A 177 -2.71 7.74 -38.03
C ASN A 177 -2.34 6.30 -38.41
N VAL A 178 -2.06 6.09 -39.70
CA VAL A 178 -1.55 4.82 -40.26
C VAL A 178 -0.01 4.80 -40.25
N GLY A 179 0.61 5.97 -40.38
CA GLY A 179 2.07 6.17 -40.39
C GLY A 179 2.63 6.66 -39.05
N VAL A 180 3.56 7.63 -39.10
CA VAL A 180 4.22 8.17 -37.90
C VAL A 180 3.65 9.54 -37.56
N PHE A 181 3.18 9.72 -36.33
CA PHE A 181 2.94 11.03 -35.72
C PHE A 181 4.08 11.32 -34.74
N ASP A 182 5.00 12.20 -35.11
CA ASP A 182 6.16 12.58 -34.32
C ASP A 182 5.95 13.94 -33.64
N ASN A 183 5.76 13.91 -32.32
CA ASN A 183 5.82 15.10 -31.51
C ASN A 183 7.25 15.40 -31.05
N SER A 184 7.83 16.44 -31.64
CA SER A 184 9.21 16.87 -31.42
C SER A 184 9.37 17.94 -30.33
N PHE A 185 8.30 18.31 -29.62
CA PHE A 185 8.33 19.35 -28.57
C PHE A 185 7.28 19.12 -27.45
N ASP A 186 7.15 20.09 -26.55
CA ASP A 186 6.16 20.11 -25.47
C ASP A 186 4.86 20.77 -25.95
N GLY A 187 4.05 20.01 -26.69
CA GLY A 187 2.83 20.48 -27.36
C GLY A 187 1.52 20.18 -26.65
N THR A 188 0.43 20.80 -27.09
CA THR A 188 -0.95 20.47 -26.65
C THR A 188 -1.87 20.14 -27.81
N LEU A 189 -2.47 18.95 -27.77
CA LEU A 189 -3.58 18.55 -28.64
C LEU A 189 -4.86 18.90 -27.89
N SER A 190 -5.52 19.98 -28.32
CA SER A 190 -6.63 20.59 -27.58
C SER A 190 -7.97 20.11 -28.11
N PHE A 191 -8.81 19.63 -27.20
CA PHE A 191 -10.22 19.41 -27.47
C PHE A 191 -10.98 20.75 -27.45
N ASN A 192 -11.80 21.01 -28.48
CA ASN A 192 -12.80 22.07 -28.47
C ASN A 192 -14.19 21.45 -28.61
N THR A 193 -14.47 20.87 -29.78
CA THR A 193 -15.73 20.17 -30.09
C THR A 193 -15.53 18.92 -30.97
N GLY A 194 -14.29 18.63 -31.37
CA GLY A 194 -13.90 17.57 -32.33
C GLY A 194 -13.43 16.25 -31.70
N GLY A 195 -13.32 15.23 -32.56
CA GLY A 195 -13.26 13.80 -32.25
C GLY A 195 -11.88 13.19 -31.96
N PRO A 196 -11.78 11.86 -32.03
CA PRO A 196 -10.64 11.11 -31.53
C PRO A 196 -9.42 11.13 -32.46
N ILE A 197 -8.28 10.76 -31.88
CA ILE A 197 -7.13 10.24 -32.61
C ILE A 197 -7.27 8.72 -32.66
N THR A 198 -7.25 8.13 -33.84
CA THR A 198 -7.07 6.68 -34.01
C THR A 198 -5.63 6.45 -34.45
N ASN A 199 -4.83 5.81 -33.60
CA ASN A 199 -3.53 5.29 -34.00
C ASN A 199 -3.72 3.85 -34.46
N GLU A 200 -3.71 3.65 -35.78
CA GLU A 200 -3.98 2.37 -36.42
C GLU A 200 -2.90 1.34 -36.09
N LEU A 201 -3.14 0.07 -36.44
CA LEU A 201 -2.25 -1.04 -36.10
C LEU A 201 -0.79 -0.84 -36.54
N THR A 202 -0.56 -0.19 -37.68
CA THR A 202 0.78 0.16 -38.19
C THR A 202 1.26 1.54 -37.73
N GLY A 203 0.37 2.29 -37.09
CA GLY A 203 0.60 3.66 -36.66
C GLY A 203 1.57 3.74 -35.48
N THR A 204 2.42 4.75 -35.50
CA THR A 204 3.27 5.13 -34.37
C THR A 204 2.96 6.56 -33.95
N PHE A 205 2.50 6.76 -32.72
CA PHE A 205 2.43 8.07 -32.08
C PHE A 205 3.61 8.20 -31.10
N LYS A 206 4.58 9.07 -31.39
CA LYS A 206 5.80 9.18 -30.57
C LYS A 206 6.04 10.60 -30.07
N LYS A 207 6.50 10.72 -28.82
CA LYS A 207 7.12 11.94 -28.27
C LYS A 207 8.64 11.77 -28.36
N SER A 208 9.25 12.39 -29.37
CA SER A 208 10.70 12.32 -29.63
C SER A 208 11.49 13.50 -29.06
N GLY A 209 10.82 14.62 -28.78
CA GLY A 209 11.47 15.85 -28.31
C GLY A 209 10.69 16.59 -27.23
N GLY A 210 11.36 17.60 -26.64
CA GLY A 210 10.89 18.31 -25.45
C GLY A 210 11.17 17.55 -24.14
N THR A 211 11.45 18.28 -23.06
CA THR A 211 11.72 17.69 -21.73
C THR A 211 10.53 17.84 -20.79
N GLY A 212 9.55 18.65 -21.16
CA GLY A 212 8.32 18.86 -20.40
C GLY A 212 7.18 17.96 -20.86
N ASN A 213 5.97 18.51 -20.78
CA ASN A 213 4.73 17.78 -20.96
C ASN A 213 4.16 18.01 -22.35
N THR A 214 3.83 16.91 -23.02
CA THR A 214 2.86 16.90 -24.12
C THR A 214 1.48 16.60 -23.55
N ASN A 215 0.51 17.49 -23.73
CA ASN A 215 -0.84 17.28 -23.23
C ASN A 215 -1.75 16.72 -24.32
N LEU A 216 -2.28 15.52 -24.08
CA LEU A 216 -3.28 14.85 -24.90
C LEU A 216 -4.66 15.08 -24.24
N ASN A 217 -5.36 16.11 -24.71
CA ASN A 217 -6.68 16.49 -24.17
C ASN A 217 -7.83 15.95 -25.03
N VAL A 218 -7.52 15.25 -26.12
CA VAL A 218 -8.49 14.65 -27.05
C VAL A 218 -8.58 13.14 -26.83
N PRO A 219 -9.75 12.52 -27.02
CA PRO A 219 -9.86 11.06 -26.94
C PRO A 219 -8.91 10.37 -27.91
N MET A 220 -8.38 9.22 -27.52
CA MET A 220 -7.47 8.44 -28.36
C MET A 220 -7.79 6.95 -28.28
N THR A 221 -7.74 6.28 -29.42
CA THR A 221 -7.69 4.81 -29.50
C THR A 221 -6.34 4.42 -30.09
N ASN A 222 -5.59 3.60 -29.36
CA ASN A 222 -4.31 3.07 -29.81
C ASN A 222 -4.43 1.59 -30.16
N HIS A 223 -4.26 1.26 -31.43
CA HIS A 223 -4.07 -0.11 -31.93
C HIS A 223 -2.60 -0.41 -32.29
N GLY A 224 -1.81 0.62 -32.59
CA GLY A 224 -0.39 0.51 -32.93
C GLY A 224 0.55 0.78 -31.75
N LEU A 225 1.58 1.58 -32.00
CA LEU A 225 2.60 1.95 -31.01
C LEU A 225 2.39 3.39 -30.50
N VAL A 226 2.33 3.57 -29.19
CA VAL A 226 2.60 4.85 -28.54
C VAL A 226 3.97 4.79 -27.86
N GLN A 227 4.87 5.71 -28.24
CA GLN A 227 6.24 5.73 -27.75
C GLN A 227 6.57 7.05 -27.05
N VAL A 228 7.03 6.99 -25.81
CA VAL A 228 7.49 8.16 -25.05
C VAL A 228 9.00 8.07 -24.88
N MET A 229 9.76 8.86 -25.63
CA MET A 229 11.23 8.81 -25.62
C MET A 229 11.85 9.82 -24.65
N THR A 230 11.15 10.90 -24.34
CA THR A 230 11.60 12.01 -23.48
C THR A 230 10.41 12.71 -22.83
N GLY A 231 10.64 13.41 -21.72
CA GLY A 231 9.62 14.20 -21.02
C GLY A 231 8.42 13.35 -20.61
N ALA A 232 7.23 13.94 -20.68
CA ALA A 232 5.98 13.23 -20.39
C ALA A 232 4.92 13.38 -21.48
N ILE A 233 4.11 12.35 -21.69
CA ILE A 233 2.76 12.48 -22.27
C ILE A 233 1.77 12.50 -21.11
N ASN A 234 0.94 13.54 -21.02
CA ASN A 234 -0.15 13.63 -20.08
C ASN A 234 -1.47 13.41 -20.81
N ASN A 235 -2.08 12.25 -20.62
CA ASN A 235 -3.45 12.02 -21.01
C ASN A 235 -4.39 12.66 -19.98
N THR A 236 -4.99 13.79 -20.34
CA THR A 236 -6.11 14.37 -19.56
C THR A 236 -7.44 14.18 -20.28
N ALA A 237 -7.46 13.43 -21.38
CA ALA A 237 -8.67 13.13 -22.10
C ALA A 237 -9.54 12.13 -21.33
N ASN A 238 -10.85 12.25 -21.46
CA ASN A 238 -11.81 11.39 -20.77
C ASN A 238 -11.90 9.97 -21.37
N SER A 239 -11.09 9.62 -22.37
CA SER A 239 -11.06 8.28 -22.97
C SER A 239 -9.77 8.04 -23.76
N PHE A 240 -8.86 7.25 -23.21
CA PHE A 240 -7.74 6.63 -23.92
C PHE A 240 -7.93 5.10 -23.94
N ALA A 241 -8.26 4.54 -25.08
CA ALA A 241 -8.38 3.09 -25.26
C ALA A 241 -7.06 2.53 -25.79
N ASN A 242 -6.41 1.66 -25.01
CA ASN A 242 -5.18 1.00 -25.42
C ASN A 242 -5.44 -0.48 -25.79
N ASP A 243 -5.31 -0.78 -27.06
CA ASP A 243 -5.34 -2.12 -27.66
C ASP A 243 -4.03 -2.43 -28.41
N GLY A 244 -2.99 -1.61 -28.20
CA GLY A 244 -1.67 -1.73 -28.82
C GLY A 244 -0.52 -1.66 -27.81
N GLN A 245 0.64 -1.22 -28.27
CA GLN A 245 1.85 -1.12 -27.45
C GLN A 245 2.01 0.27 -26.84
N LEU A 246 2.35 0.33 -25.55
CA LEU A 246 2.94 1.50 -24.89
C LEU A 246 4.43 1.22 -24.62
N ASP A 247 5.32 2.02 -25.19
CA ASP A 247 6.76 1.97 -24.97
C ASP A 247 7.24 3.25 -24.28
N ILE A 248 7.71 3.14 -23.04
CA ILE A 248 8.12 4.29 -22.23
C ILE A 248 9.61 4.18 -21.93
N SER A 249 10.41 5.04 -22.56
CA SER A 249 11.86 5.06 -22.39
C SER A 249 12.28 5.48 -20.98
N ALA A 250 13.52 5.17 -20.62
CA ALA A 250 14.10 5.59 -19.34
C ALA A 250 13.95 7.10 -19.13
N LEU A 251 13.59 7.51 -17.91
CA LEU A 251 13.31 8.90 -17.52
C LEU A 251 12.08 9.55 -18.18
N ALA A 252 11.42 8.87 -19.14
CA ALA A 252 10.17 9.33 -19.72
C ALA A 252 8.97 8.83 -18.90
N THR A 253 7.84 9.52 -19.06
CA THR A 253 6.60 9.19 -18.33
C THR A 253 5.38 9.23 -19.25
N PHE A 254 4.50 8.24 -19.15
CA PHE A 254 3.13 8.36 -19.62
C PHE A 254 2.23 8.55 -18.39
N ASN A 255 1.60 9.72 -18.23
CA ASN A 255 0.68 10.01 -17.13
C ASN A 255 -0.77 9.92 -17.62
N ASN A 256 -1.56 9.05 -17.03
CA ASN A 256 -3.01 9.08 -17.16
C ASN A 256 -3.63 9.91 -16.02
N GLY A 257 -4.15 11.10 -16.34
CA GLY A 257 -4.98 11.91 -15.45
C GLY A 257 -6.47 11.88 -15.78
N GLY A 258 -6.84 11.34 -16.94
CA GLY A 258 -8.22 11.11 -17.38
C GLY A 258 -8.66 9.65 -17.24
N THR A 259 -9.42 9.13 -18.20
CA THR A 259 -9.81 7.71 -18.22
C THR A 259 -8.98 6.96 -19.25
N MET A 260 -8.38 5.85 -18.84
CA MET A 260 -7.69 4.91 -19.72
C MET A 260 -8.31 3.52 -19.58
N SER A 261 -8.42 2.79 -20.68
CA SER A 261 -8.79 1.36 -20.68
C SER A 261 -7.71 0.53 -21.34
N PHE A 262 -7.39 -0.61 -20.75
CA PHE A 262 -6.46 -1.60 -21.28
C PHE A 262 -7.23 -2.87 -21.65
N SER A 263 -7.00 -3.39 -22.86
CA SER A 263 -7.52 -4.69 -23.28
C SER A 263 -6.46 -5.79 -23.23
N SER A 264 -6.85 -7.01 -23.60
CA SER A 264 -5.95 -8.16 -23.72
C SER A 264 -4.85 -7.99 -24.79
N LEU A 265 -4.97 -7.00 -25.67
CA LEU A 265 -3.98 -6.70 -26.71
C LEU A 265 -2.93 -5.69 -26.24
N THR A 266 -3.16 -5.02 -25.11
CA THR A 266 -2.19 -4.10 -24.52
C THR A 266 -0.87 -4.80 -24.28
N THR A 267 0.21 -4.19 -24.76
CA THR A 267 1.58 -4.57 -24.38
C THR A 267 2.31 -3.37 -23.77
N LEU A 268 3.00 -3.59 -22.66
CA LEU A 268 3.79 -2.55 -21.98
C LEU A 268 5.28 -2.87 -22.12
N THR A 269 6.07 -1.87 -22.48
CA THR A 269 7.51 -2.01 -22.71
C THR A 269 8.29 -0.79 -22.22
N GLY A 270 9.61 -0.94 -22.10
CA GLY A 270 10.51 0.13 -21.74
C GLY A 270 10.89 0.17 -20.25
N ASN A 271 11.54 1.27 -19.86
CA ASN A 271 12.21 1.47 -18.56
C ASN A 271 11.76 2.75 -17.85
N GLY A 272 10.71 3.39 -18.36
CA GLY A 272 10.16 4.64 -17.84
C GLY A 272 9.12 4.41 -16.74
N THR A 273 8.22 5.38 -16.61
CA THR A 273 7.12 5.35 -15.64
C THR A 273 5.76 5.40 -16.33
N LEU A 274 4.87 4.48 -15.99
CA LEU A 274 3.44 4.59 -16.24
C LEU A 274 2.78 5.19 -14.99
N GLY A 275 2.38 6.46 -15.09
CA GLY A 275 1.68 7.20 -14.05
C GLY A 275 0.17 6.99 -14.14
N LEU A 276 -0.44 6.51 -13.06
CA LEU A 276 -1.87 6.21 -12.93
C LEU A 276 -2.44 7.21 -11.91
N SER A 277 -3.15 8.23 -12.39
CA SER A 277 -3.69 9.31 -11.54
C SER A 277 -5.17 9.61 -11.80
N GLY A 278 -5.75 9.00 -12.83
CA GLY A 278 -7.15 9.12 -13.22
C GLY A 278 -7.88 7.79 -13.01
N THR A 279 -8.76 7.42 -13.94
CA THR A 279 -9.43 6.11 -13.90
C THR A 279 -8.73 5.17 -14.87
N GLU A 280 -8.30 4.01 -14.39
CA GLU A 280 -7.68 2.97 -15.21
C GLU A 280 -8.52 1.69 -15.19
N ASN A 281 -9.11 1.35 -16.33
CA ASN A 281 -9.97 0.20 -16.51
C ASN A 281 -9.16 -0.97 -17.12
N LEU A 282 -8.84 -1.95 -16.30
CA LEU A 282 -8.24 -3.22 -16.72
C LEU A 282 -9.35 -4.16 -17.21
N ASN A 283 -9.50 -4.30 -18.53
CA ASN A 283 -10.47 -5.23 -19.13
C ASN A 283 -9.87 -6.64 -19.34
N ALA A 284 -8.59 -6.82 -19.05
CA ALA A 284 -7.86 -8.08 -19.11
C ALA A 284 -6.68 -8.06 -18.12
N THR A 285 -5.92 -9.16 -18.03
CA THR A 285 -4.63 -9.17 -17.33
C THR A 285 -3.61 -8.36 -18.14
N ILE A 286 -3.03 -7.36 -17.51
CA ILE A 286 -2.01 -6.47 -18.07
C ILE A 286 -0.71 -6.70 -17.31
N THR A 287 0.34 -7.06 -18.04
CA THR A 287 1.65 -7.38 -17.45
C THR A 287 2.63 -6.26 -17.75
N SER A 288 3.10 -5.58 -16.70
CA SER A 288 4.22 -4.65 -16.79
C SER A 288 5.54 -5.43 -16.71
N PRO A 289 6.54 -5.13 -17.55
CA PRO A 289 7.84 -5.78 -17.49
C PRO A 289 8.62 -5.33 -16.24
N SER A 290 9.64 -6.11 -15.85
CA SER A 290 10.47 -5.82 -14.66
C SER A 290 11.24 -4.49 -14.72
N THR A 291 11.35 -3.91 -15.90
CA THR A 291 12.02 -2.64 -16.17
C THR A 291 11.11 -1.42 -16.00
N LEU A 292 9.79 -1.59 -16.12
CA LEU A 292 8.83 -0.49 -16.09
C LEU A 292 8.42 -0.19 -14.65
N LYS A 293 8.21 1.09 -14.35
CA LYS A 293 7.64 1.52 -13.07
C LYS A 293 6.15 1.85 -13.23
N ASP A 294 5.30 1.19 -12.44
CA ASP A 294 3.90 1.56 -12.29
C ASP A 294 3.73 2.47 -11.08
N SER A 295 3.12 3.65 -11.27
CA SER A 295 2.99 4.66 -10.24
C SER A 295 1.55 5.12 -10.08
N VAL A 296 0.84 4.57 -9.09
CA VAL A 296 -0.49 5.04 -8.66
C VAL A 296 -0.33 6.35 -7.91
N GLY A 297 -0.38 7.45 -8.67
CA GLY A 297 -0.30 8.84 -8.22
C GLY A 297 -1.62 9.38 -7.69
N GLY A 298 -2.73 8.69 -7.95
CA GLY A 298 -4.09 9.06 -7.55
C GLY A 298 -5.13 8.20 -8.24
N GLY A 299 -6.38 8.66 -8.24
CA GLY A 299 -7.41 8.05 -9.07
C GLY A 299 -7.87 6.66 -8.62
N THR A 300 -8.33 5.84 -9.58
CA THR A 300 -8.87 4.49 -9.35
C THR A 300 -8.39 3.52 -10.41
N LEU A 301 -7.60 2.52 -9.99
CA LEU A 301 -7.34 1.31 -10.77
C LEU A 301 -8.50 0.33 -10.57
N MET A 302 -9.23 -0.01 -11.61
CA MET A 302 -10.43 -0.86 -11.55
C MET A 302 -10.59 -1.74 -12.79
N GLY A 303 -11.69 -2.48 -12.86
CA GLY A 303 -11.99 -3.39 -13.96
C GLY A 303 -12.01 -4.86 -13.50
N THR A 304 -12.39 -5.73 -14.43
CA THR A 304 -12.47 -7.19 -14.19
C THR A 304 -11.14 -7.91 -14.39
N GLY A 305 -10.15 -7.21 -14.96
CA GLY A 305 -8.81 -7.69 -15.20
C GLY A 305 -7.89 -7.59 -13.99
N GLU A 306 -6.60 -7.70 -14.27
CA GLU A 306 -5.53 -7.76 -13.28
C GLU A 306 -4.30 -6.97 -13.74
N LEU A 307 -3.60 -6.32 -12.82
CA LEU A 307 -2.28 -5.74 -13.07
C LEU A 307 -1.18 -6.63 -12.48
N ASP A 308 -0.36 -7.23 -13.34
CA ASP A 308 0.88 -7.93 -13.00
C ASP A 308 2.07 -6.95 -13.11
N ALA A 309 2.36 -6.24 -12.02
CA ALA A 309 3.45 -5.27 -11.93
C ALA A 309 4.78 -5.98 -11.57
N ASN A 310 5.55 -6.38 -12.60
CA ASN A 310 6.83 -7.06 -12.35
C ASN A 310 8.00 -6.13 -12.04
N GLY A 311 7.88 -4.85 -12.39
CA GLY A 311 8.89 -3.84 -12.09
C GLY A 311 8.64 -3.17 -10.74
N SER A 312 9.05 -1.91 -10.63
CA SER A 312 8.81 -1.15 -9.41
C SER A 312 7.36 -0.68 -9.35
N PHE A 313 6.71 -0.88 -8.21
CA PHE A 313 5.35 -0.38 -7.99
C PHE A 313 5.36 0.72 -6.92
N LEU A 314 4.75 1.87 -7.23
CA LEU A 314 4.65 3.01 -6.33
C LEU A 314 3.18 3.35 -6.08
N TRP A 315 2.73 3.28 -4.82
CA TRP A 315 1.39 3.71 -4.44
C TRP A 315 1.44 4.96 -3.59
N ASN A 316 1.20 6.11 -4.22
CA ASN A 316 1.21 7.39 -3.54
C ASN A 316 -0.13 7.63 -2.84
N VAL A 317 -1.24 7.52 -3.55
CA VAL A 317 -2.61 7.78 -3.07
C VAL A 317 -3.61 7.15 -4.05
N GLY A 318 -4.90 7.18 -3.74
CA GLY A 318 -5.96 6.69 -4.63
C GLY A 318 -6.47 5.30 -4.23
N THR A 319 -7.28 4.73 -5.13
CA THR A 319 -7.98 3.47 -4.92
C THR A 319 -7.46 2.38 -5.85
N ILE A 320 -7.17 1.21 -5.30
CA ILE A 320 -6.94 -0.03 -6.06
C ILE A 320 -8.17 -0.91 -5.86
N ALA A 321 -9.00 -1.01 -6.90
CA ALA A 321 -10.26 -1.76 -6.96
C ALA A 321 -10.23 -2.86 -8.05
N ALA A 322 -9.06 -3.17 -8.62
CA ALA A 322 -8.79 -4.36 -9.42
C ALA A 322 -7.67 -5.18 -8.79
N VAL A 323 -7.54 -6.44 -9.21
CA VAL A 323 -6.49 -7.33 -8.71
C VAL A 323 -5.13 -6.76 -9.10
N CYS A 324 -4.19 -6.71 -8.15
CA CYS A 324 -2.84 -6.22 -8.38
C CYS A 324 -1.81 -7.19 -7.79
N LYS A 325 -0.86 -7.66 -8.60
CA LYS A 325 0.28 -8.46 -8.15
C LYS A 325 1.56 -7.69 -8.37
N MET A 326 2.39 -7.61 -7.34
CA MET A 326 3.68 -6.94 -7.36
C MET A 326 4.77 -7.97 -7.09
N SER A 327 5.72 -8.10 -8.00
CA SER A 327 6.86 -9.02 -7.84
C SER A 327 8.22 -8.31 -7.71
N GLY A 328 8.31 -7.05 -8.17
CA GLY A 328 9.50 -6.21 -7.99
C GLY A 328 9.53 -5.47 -6.64
N THR A 329 10.28 -4.36 -6.59
CA THR A 329 10.37 -3.50 -5.41
C THR A 329 9.19 -2.52 -5.36
N SER A 330 8.41 -2.59 -4.29
CA SER A 330 7.23 -1.75 -4.09
C SER A 330 7.43 -0.73 -2.99
N THR A 331 6.87 0.47 -3.14
CA THR A 331 6.97 1.54 -2.13
C THR A 331 5.66 2.28 -1.96
N PHE A 332 5.24 2.49 -0.71
CA PHE A 332 4.03 3.22 -0.32
C PHE A 332 4.41 4.43 0.56
N PRO A 333 4.83 5.57 -0.02
CA PRO A 333 5.59 6.57 0.74
C PRO A 333 4.81 7.79 1.23
N THR A 334 3.72 8.20 0.57
CA THR A 334 3.06 9.46 0.94
C THR A 334 2.15 9.30 2.15
N GLY A 335 2.00 10.36 2.94
CA GLY A 335 1.12 10.44 4.11
C GLY A 335 -0.39 10.33 3.83
N ASN A 336 -0.81 10.27 2.56
CA ASN A 336 -2.21 10.14 2.19
C ASN A 336 -2.71 8.70 2.37
N THR A 337 -3.98 8.57 2.74
CA THR A 337 -4.69 7.28 2.80
C THR A 337 -4.68 6.59 1.43
N LYS A 338 -4.35 5.30 1.45
CA LYS A 338 -4.38 4.41 0.29
C LYS A 338 -5.55 3.46 0.45
N VAL A 339 -6.41 3.34 -0.56
CA VAL A 339 -7.66 2.57 -0.44
C VAL A 339 -7.56 1.29 -1.27
N LEU A 340 -7.57 0.14 -0.61
CA LEU A 340 -7.61 -1.17 -1.26
C LEU A 340 -9.04 -1.73 -1.19
N SER A 341 -9.64 -2.00 -2.34
CA SER A 341 -10.97 -2.60 -2.49
C SER A 341 -10.95 -3.92 -3.29
N ALA A 342 -9.76 -4.45 -3.58
CA ALA A 342 -9.55 -5.71 -4.31
C ALA A 342 -8.32 -6.46 -3.79
N ALA A 343 -8.06 -7.66 -4.32
CA ALA A 343 -6.92 -8.46 -3.92
C ALA A 343 -5.59 -7.84 -4.39
N MET A 344 -4.63 -7.71 -3.46
CA MET A 344 -3.26 -7.30 -3.72
C MET A 344 -2.30 -8.40 -3.27
N THR A 345 -1.39 -8.82 -4.14
CA THR A 345 -0.34 -9.78 -3.77
C THR A 345 1.02 -9.10 -3.83
N ASN A 346 1.75 -9.13 -2.72
CA ASN A 346 3.16 -8.76 -2.67
C ASN A 346 4.04 -10.02 -2.68
N SER A 347 4.74 -10.26 -3.77
CA SER A 347 5.74 -11.33 -3.89
C SER A 347 7.18 -10.81 -3.83
N GLY A 348 7.37 -9.48 -3.84
CA GLY A 348 8.68 -8.82 -3.78
C GLY A 348 8.98 -8.16 -2.43
N ALA A 349 9.74 -7.08 -2.47
CA ALA A 349 10.07 -6.27 -1.31
C ALA A 349 9.21 -5.00 -1.30
N LEU A 350 8.24 -4.92 -0.39
CA LEU A 350 7.37 -3.78 -0.19
C LEU A 350 7.84 -2.97 1.02
N THR A 351 8.12 -1.68 0.82
CA THR A 351 8.33 -0.73 1.91
C THR A 351 7.13 0.20 2.05
N TRP A 352 6.46 0.14 3.19
CA TRP A 352 5.42 1.08 3.59
C TRP A 352 6.02 2.13 4.53
N SER A 353 6.04 3.39 4.08
CA SER A 353 6.72 4.49 4.77
C SER A 353 5.85 5.71 5.01
N GLY A 354 4.60 5.72 4.52
CA GLY A 354 3.64 6.77 4.84
C GLY A 354 2.19 6.43 4.54
N GLY A 355 1.31 7.13 5.26
CA GLY A 355 -0.14 7.10 5.08
C GLY A 355 -0.79 5.82 5.61
N SER A 356 -2.05 5.89 6.00
CA SER A 356 -2.83 4.69 6.33
C SER A 356 -3.14 3.88 5.07
N ILE A 357 -3.29 2.56 5.24
CA ILE A 357 -3.86 1.70 4.19
C ILE A 357 -5.24 1.29 4.69
N GLN A 358 -6.28 1.81 4.05
CA GLN A 358 -7.65 1.43 4.26
C GLN A 358 -7.97 0.22 3.37
N ILE A 359 -8.37 -0.88 3.98
CA ILE A 359 -8.75 -2.11 3.29
C ILE A 359 -10.27 -2.27 3.41
N ASN A 360 -10.97 -1.98 2.33
CA ASN A 360 -12.43 -2.09 2.22
C ASN A 360 -12.88 -3.55 2.01
N ALA A 361 -14.19 -3.75 1.96
CA ALA A 361 -14.78 -5.03 1.55
C ALA A 361 -14.20 -5.48 0.18
N GLY A 362 -13.78 -6.74 0.08
CA GLY A 362 -13.10 -7.29 -1.09
C GLY A 362 -11.59 -7.03 -1.15
N GLY A 363 -11.09 -6.12 -0.32
CA GLY A 363 -9.65 -5.87 -0.16
C GLY A 363 -8.97 -6.99 0.63
N ILE A 364 -7.94 -7.60 0.02
CA ILE A 364 -7.12 -8.63 0.67
C ILE A 364 -5.67 -8.36 0.32
N ILE A 365 -4.81 -8.18 1.31
CA ILE A 365 -3.35 -8.15 1.10
C ILE A 365 -2.81 -9.55 1.35
N THR A 366 -2.23 -10.18 0.33
CA THR A 366 -1.44 -11.41 0.47
C THR A 366 0.03 -11.08 0.38
N ASN A 367 0.78 -11.31 1.45
CA ASN A 367 2.22 -11.10 1.50
C ASN A 367 2.96 -12.45 1.36
N ASN A 368 3.56 -12.68 0.20
CA ASN A 368 4.45 -13.80 -0.08
C ASN A 368 5.94 -13.42 0.04
N GLY A 369 6.26 -12.12 -0.04
CA GLY A 369 7.60 -11.56 0.10
C GLY A 369 7.80 -10.81 1.42
N THR A 370 8.46 -9.65 1.37
CA THR A 370 8.65 -8.80 2.56
C THR A 370 7.67 -7.62 2.52
N PHE A 371 6.88 -7.45 3.57
CA PHE A 371 6.09 -6.25 3.84
C PHE A 371 6.75 -5.53 5.03
N ASP A 372 7.46 -4.44 4.75
CA ASP A 372 8.19 -3.67 5.74
C ASP A 372 7.46 -2.36 6.09
N ASN A 373 6.93 -2.28 7.31
CA ASN A 373 6.42 -1.05 7.90
C ASN A 373 7.57 -0.27 8.55
N SER A 374 8.01 0.79 7.87
CA SER A 374 9.15 1.62 8.28
C SER A 374 8.76 2.84 9.13
N PHE A 375 7.49 2.94 9.54
CA PHE A 375 6.97 4.06 10.35
C PHE A 375 5.83 3.60 11.28
N ASP A 376 5.17 4.56 11.93
CA ASP A 376 4.03 4.33 12.83
C ASP A 376 2.69 4.36 12.05
N GLY A 377 2.53 3.38 11.15
CA GLY A 377 1.41 3.28 10.22
C GLY A 377 0.17 2.55 10.76
N PHE A 378 -0.98 2.77 10.10
CA PHE A 378 -2.26 2.15 10.45
C PHE A 378 -2.86 1.36 9.27
N LEU A 379 -3.07 0.06 9.47
CA LEU A 379 -3.91 -0.76 8.59
C LEU A 379 -5.36 -0.65 9.06
N PHE A 380 -6.18 0.06 8.29
CA PHE A 380 -7.55 0.43 8.63
C PHE A 380 -8.56 -0.51 8.00
N ASP A 381 -9.50 -1.01 8.80
CA ASP A 381 -10.62 -1.80 8.31
C ASP A 381 -11.72 -0.87 7.77
N GLY A 382 -11.86 -0.86 6.45
CA GLY A 382 -12.89 -0.11 5.72
C GLY A 382 -14.20 -0.89 5.50
N GLY A 383 -14.38 -2.05 6.14
CA GLY A 383 -15.64 -2.81 6.12
C GLY A 383 -15.51 -4.27 5.67
N GLY A 384 -14.51 -5.00 6.15
CA GLY A 384 -14.34 -6.44 5.89
C GLY A 384 -13.07 -6.80 5.12
N GLY A 385 -12.05 -5.93 5.15
CA GLY A 385 -10.74 -6.22 4.57
C GLY A 385 -9.94 -7.24 5.37
N SER A 386 -8.89 -7.82 4.78
CA SER A 386 -7.99 -8.72 5.53
C SER A 386 -6.54 -8.72 5.04
N VAL A 387 -5.66 -9.26 5.87
CA VAL A 387 -4.25 -9.50 5.55
C VAL A 387 -3.92 -10.98 5.74
N VAL A 388 -3.20 -11.56 4.79
CA VAL A 388 -2.61 -12.88 4.88
C VAL A 388 -1.11 -12.73 4.72
N ASN A 389 -0.35 -13.01 5.77
CA ASN A 389 1.09 -13.21 5.65
C ASN A 389 1.32 -14.70 5.37
N SER A 390 1.70 -15.03 4.14
CA SER A 390 1.89 -16.41 3.69
C SER A 390 3.08 -17.08 4.38
N ASN A 391 3.24 -18.38 4.21
CA ASN A 391 4.34 -19.14 4.82
C ASN A 391 5.75 -18.71 4.41
N THR A 392 5.89 -18.09 3.24
CA THR A 392 7.15 -17.45 2.79
C THR A 392 7.21 -15.96 3.13
N GLY A 393 6.11 -15.39 3.62
CA GLY A 393 5.96 -13.98 3.87
C GLY A 393 6.62 -13.54 5.17
N THR A 394 7.21 -12.34 5.14
CA THR A 394 7.68 -11.62 6.32
C THR A 394 6.94 -10.30 6.43
N TYR A 395 6.18 -10.10 7.53
CA TYR A 395 5.59 -8.81 7.89
C TYR A 395 6.42 -8.19 9.00
N ARG A 396 7.02 -7.03 8.77
CA ARG A 396 8.00 -6.45 9.70
C ARG A 396 7.67 -5.02 10.08
N LYS A 397 7.98 -4.63 11.32
CA LYS A 397 8.09 -3.22 11.74
C LYS A 397 9.57 -2.88 11.96
N THR A 398 10.16 -2.09 11.06
CA THR A 398 11.58 -1.68 11.13
C THR A 398 11.80 -0.27 11.65
N GLY A 399 10.80 0.60 11.50
CA GLY A 399 10.93 2.02 11.82
C GLY A 399 9.71 2.58 12.55
N GLY A 400 9.84 3.84 12.97
CA GLY A 400 8.92 4.46 13.94
C GLY A 400 9.20 4.01 15.37
N THR A 401 9.08 4.95 16.30
CA THR A 401 9.31 4.72 17.74
C THR A 401 8.03 4.58 18.53
N LEU A 402 6.88 4.90 17.92
CA LEU A 402 5.56 4.79 18.53
C LEU A 402 4.88 3.48 18.08
N THR A 403 3.56 3.53 17.92
CA THR A 403 2.73 2.36 17.62
C THR A 403 2.31 2.34 16.17
N SER A 404 2.59 1.23 15.49
CA SER A 404 1.86 0.83 14.28
C SER A 404 0.69 -0.06 14.66
N THR A 405 -0.42 0.05 13.95
CA THR A 405 -1.65 -0.71 14.27
C THR A 405 -2.08 -1.60 13.12
N VAL A 406 -2.38 -2.86 13.45
CA VAL A 406 -3.09 -3.82 12.60
C VAL A 406 -4.55 -3.85 13.04
N GLY A 407 -5.38 -3.04 12.37
CA GLY A 407 -6.82 -2.92 12.66
C GLY A 407 -7.71 -3.86 11.86
N VAL A 408 -7.15 -4.58 10.90
CA VAL A 408 -7.82 -5.53 10.02
C VAL A 408 -7.58 -6.97 10.48
N PRO A 409 -8.53 -7.90 10.27
CA PRO A 409 -8.27 -9.33 10.43
C PRO A 409 -6.98 -9.75 9.73
N MET A 410 -6.13 -10.49 10.44
CA MET A 410 -4.84 -10.93 9.92
C MET A 410 -4.64 -12.42 10.19
N THR A 411 -4.20 -13.17 9.18
CA THR A 411 -3.68 -14.53 9.34
C THR A 411 -2.18 -14.53 9.07
N ASN A 412 -1.39 -14.89 10.07
CA ASN A 412 0.04 -15.08 9.95
C ASN A 412 0.40 -16.56 9.81
N ASN A 413 0.89 -16.95 8.63
CA ASN A 413 1.45 -18.27 8.36
C ASN A 413 2.98 -18.24 8.18
N GLY A 414 3.58 -17.05 8.12
CA GLY A 414 5.03 -16.85 7.96
C GLY A 414 5.64 -16.19 9.18
N THR A 415 6.49 -15.19 8.95
CA THR A 415 7.20 -14.47 10.03
C THR A 415 6.60 -13.09 10.27
N ILE A 416 6.31 -12.77 11.52
CA ILE A 416 6.17 -11.41 11.99
C ILE A 416 7.46 -11.02 12.72
N ASP A 417 8.06 -9.91 12.31
CA ASP A 417 9.30 -9.40 12.90
C ASP A 417 9.08 -7.97 13.44
N VAL A 418 9.32 -7.74 14.73
CA VAL A 418 9.10 -6.46 15.38
C VAL A 418 10.43 -5.94 15.89
N LEU A 419 11.00 -4.97 15.17
CA LEU A 419 12.35 -4.45 15.43
C LEU A 419 12.37 -3.06 16.08
N SER A 420 11.29 -2.28 15.96
CA SER A 420 11.19 -0.96 16.57
C SER A 420 9.79 -0.67 17.11
N GLY A 421 9.68 0.25 18.08
CA GLY A 421 8.41 0.75 18.59
C GLY A 421 7.46 -0.36 19.06
N THR A 422 6.16 -0.15 18.84
CA THR A 422 5.11 -1.15 19.11
C THR A 422 4.39 -1.54 17.83
N MET A 423 4.21 -2.83 17.58
CA MET A 423 3.21 -3.35 16.63
C MET A 423 2.00 -3.81 17.43
N ASN A 424 0.85 -3.14 17.26
CA ASN A 424 -0.36 -3.41 18.03
C ASN A 424 -1.44 -4.04 17.16
N ASN A 425 -1.88 -5.25 17.52
CA ASN A 425 -3.11 -5.83 17.01
C ASN A 425 -4.32 -5.20 17.71
N THR A 426 -5.20 -4.55 16.95
CA THR A 426 -6.52 -4.10 17.43
C THR A 426 -7.66 -4.82 16.72
N SER A 427 -7.36 -5.76 15.83
CA SER A 427 -8.36 -6.50 15.07
C SER A 427 -9.15 -7.45 15.97
N SER A 428 -10.39 -7.74 15.58
CA SER A 428 -11.24 -8.73 16.23
C SER A 428 -10.86 -10.18 15.88
N ASN A 429 -9.92 -10.39 14.96
CA ASN A 429 -9.53 -11.71 14.50
C ASN A 429 -8.09 -11.72 13.97
N PHE A 430 -7.12 -11.87 14.87
CA PHE A 430 -5.72 -12.07 14.53
C PHE A 430 -5.33 -13.54 14.77
N VAL A 431 -5.09 -14.29 13.72
CA VAL A 431 -4.68 -15.71 13.79
C VAL A 431 -3.18 -15.81 13.56
N ASN A 432 -2.44 -16.35 14.52
CA ASN A 432 -1.03 -16.68 14.35
C ASN A 432 -0.85 -18.19 14.26
N ASN A 433 -0.27 -18.67 13.16
CA ASN A 433 0.06 -20.08 12.91
C ASN A 433 1.57 -20.36 12.88
N ALA A 434 2.40 -19.33 13.05
CA ALA A 434 3.84 -19.38 12.78
C ALA A 434 4.63 -18.41 13.68
N ASN A 435 5.65 -17.73 13.15
CA ASN A 435 6.66 -17.02 13.93
C ASN A 435 6.24 -15.59 14.31
N ILE A 436 6.53 -15.20 15.55
CA ILE A 436 6.53 -13.82 16.04
C ILE A 436 7.88 -13.56 16.73
N ASP A 437 8.72 -12.76 16.10
CA ASP A 437 10.05 -12.40 16.60
C ASP A 437 10.05 -10.95 17.09
N ILE A 438 10.43 -10.72 18.35
CA ILE A 438 10.35 -9.40 18.99
C ILE A 438 11.73 -8.99 19.50
N THR A 439 12.34 -8.02 18.84
CA THR A 439 13.69 -7.55 19.18
C THR A 439 13.62 -6.36 20.13
N SER A 440 14.28 -6.44 21.28
CA SER A 440 14.35 -5.31 22.24
C SER A 440 14.90 -4.04 21.57
N PRO A 441 14.31 -2.86 21.84
CA PRO A 441 13.29 -2.56 22.86
C PRO A 441 11.84 -2.68 22.35
N ALA A 442 11.60 -3.32 21.21
CA ALA A 442 10.29 -3.34 20.59
C ALA A 442 9.26 -4.17 21.36
N THR A 443 7.98 -3.89 21.07
CA THR A 443 6.83 -4.56 21.68
C THR A 443 5.88 -5.07 20.60
N PHE A 444 5.47 -6.33 20.72
CA PHE A 444 4.27 -6.81 20.04
C PHE A 444 3.11 -6.78 21.05
N SER A 445 2.04 -6.06 20.71
CA SER A 445 0.92 -5.81 21.61
C SER A 445 -0.37 -6.39 21.04
N ASN A 446 -1.16 -7.04 21.90
CA ASN A 446 -2.52 -7.44 21.60
C ASN A 446 -3.52 -6.60 22.40
N SER A 447 -4.25 -5.73 21.70
CA SER A 447 -5.41 -4.98 22.21
C SER A 447 -6.74 -5.47 21.63
N GLY A 448 -6.70 -6.38 20.65
CA GLY A 448 -7.86 -7.02 20.03
C GLY A 448 -8.03 -8.48 20.44
N THR A 449 -8.45 -9.32 19.52
CA THR A 449 -8.52 -10.78 19.73
C THR A 449 -7.36 -11.45 19.00
N MET A 450 -6.55 -12.20 19.75
CA MET A 450 -5.47 -13.01 19.24
C MET A 450 -5.78 -14.49 19.39
N ILE A 451 -5.55 -15.25 18.34
CA ILE A 451 -5.70 -16.70 18.31
C ILE A 451 -4.33 -17.28 18.00
N PHE A 452 -3.72 -17.89 19.02
CA PHE A 452 -2.52 -18.71 18.83
C PHE A 452 -2.97 -20.08 18.35
N ALA A 453 -2.83 -20.28 17.05
CA ALA A 453 -3.16 -21.49 16.33
C ALA A 453 -1.87 -22.11 15.76
N GLY A 454 -2.00 -23.23 15.04
CA GLY A 454 -0.89 -23.88 14.33
C GLY A 454 0.38 -24.09 15.18
N SER A 455 1.54 -23.95 14.55
CA SER A 455 2.86 -24.02 15.23
C SER A 455 3.34 -22.61 15.57
N THR A 456 2.67 -21.95 16.52
CA THR A 456 3.09 -20.64 17.03
C THR A 456 4.46 -20.73 17.67
N ASN A 457 5.43 -19.96 17.17
CA ASN A 457 6.76 -19.81 17.75
C ASN A 457 6.98 -18.34 18.11
N ILE A 458 7.27 -18.05 19.38
CA ILE A 458 7.58 -16.69 19.83
C ILE A 458 9.05 -16.63 20.21
N SER A 459 9.78 -15.62 19.72
CA SER A 459 11.21 -15.48 19.99
C SER A 459 11.63 -14.03 20.27
N GLY A 460 12.91 -13.84 20.61
CA GLY A 460 13.52 -12.52 20.79
C GLY A 460 13.65 -12.07 22.25
N THR A 461 14.00 -10.79 22.41
CA THR A 461 14.39 -10.15 23.67
C THR A 461 13.46 -9.01 24.09
N GLY A 462 12.46 -8.67 23.27
CA GLY A 462 11.53 -7.58 23.51
C GLY A 462 10.38 -7.95 24.44
N THR A 463 9.24 -7.28 24.24
CA THR A 463 8.03 -7.47 25.07
C THR A 463 6.85 -7.99 24.26
N LEU A 464 6.19 -9.03 24.77
CA LEU A 464 4.86 -9.44 24.36
C LEU A 464 3.83 -8.85 25.35
N SER A 465 3.03 -7.89 24.91
CA SER A 465 2.00 -7.23 25.72
C SER A 465 0.61 -7.77 25.39
N LEU A 466 -0.09 -8.29 26.40
CA LEU A 466 -1.40 -8.94 26.30
C LEU A 466 -2.40 -8.15 27.14
N THR A 467 -3.34 -7.48 26.47
CA THR A 467 -4.27 -6.53 27.11
C THR A 467 -5.74 -6.82 26.83
N SER A 468 -6.06 -7.85 26.04
CA SER A 468 -7.42 -8.11 25.59
C SER A 468 -7.69 -9.63 25.53
N THR A 469 -8.21 -10.18 24.43
CA THR A 469 -8.56 -11.60 24.35
C THR A 469 -7.44 -12.38 23.69
N GLU A 470 -6.96 -13.42 24.37
CA GLU A 470 -5.98 -14.37 23.85
C GLU A 470 -6.53 -15.80 23.89
N ASN A 471 -6.57 -16.47 22.75
CA ASN A 471 -7.04 -17.86 22.61
C ASN A 471 -5.86 -18.79 22.33
N ILE A 472 -5.50 -19.61 23.32
CA ILE A 472 -4.39 -20.56 23.30
C ILE A 472 -4.90 -21.91 22.72
N ASN A 473 -5.10 -21.94 21.41
CA ASN A 473 -5.62 -23.14 20.71
C ASN A 473 -4.54 -24.19 20.45
N THR A 474 -3.26 -23.82 20.57
CA THR A 474 -2.12 -24.74 20.59
C THR A 474 -1.16 -24.33 21.71
N PRO A 475 -0.28 -25.22 22.19
CA PRO A 475 0.70 -24.85 23.21
C PRO A 475 1.61 -23.72 22.73
N VAL A 476 1.80 -22.70 23.57
CA VAL A 476 2.68 -21.55 23.28
C VAL A 476 3.81 -21.52 24.31
N THR A 477 5.04 -21.32 23.84
CA THR A 477 6.22 -21.20 24.71
C THR A 477 7.02 -19.97 24.31
N THR A 478 7.37 -19.11 25.28
CA THR A 478 8.26 -17.96 25.07
C THR A 478 9.68 -18.26 25.57
N PRO A 479 10.74 -17.64 25.02
CA PRO A 479 12.11 -17.87 25.47
C PRO A 479 12.41 -17.18 26.80
N ASN A 480 13.52 -17.54 27.44
CA ASN A 480 13.97 -16.94 28.70
C ASN A 480 14.42 -15.47 28.58
N THR A 481 14.59 -14.99 27.35
CA THR A 481 14.98 -13.62 27.03
C THR A 481 13.81 -12.66 26.88
N LEU A 482 12.58 -13.17 26.74
CA LEU A 482 11.41 -12.35 26.44
C LEU A 482 10.68 -11.90 27.72
N THR A 483 10.13 -10.70 27.70
CA THR A 483 9.16 -10.25 28.73
C THR A 483 7.73 -10.45 28.22
N VAL A 484 6.88 -11.09 29.03
CA VAL A 484 5.43 -11.18 28.80
C VAL A 484 4.72 -10.30 29.81
N ALA A 485 3.92 -9.35 29.33
CA ALA A 485 3.12 -8.45 30.16
C ALA A 485 1.63 -8.74 29.98
N LYS A 486 0.94 -9.20 31.02
CA LYS A 486 -0.51 -9.44 31.04
C LYS A 486 -1.18 -8.38 31.92
N SER A 487 -1.77 -7.36 31.30
CA SER A 487 -2.28 -6.17 32.02
C SER A 487 -3.79 -6.20 32.24
N SER A 488 -4.53 -6.78 31.31
CA SER A 488 -6.00 -6.78 31.28
C SER A 488 -6.50 -7.88 30.35
N GLY A 489 -7.82 -8.03 30.21
CA GLY A 489 -8.43 -9.00 29.29
C GLY A 489 -8.34 -10.45 29.77
N ASN A 490 -8.59 -11.42 28.89
CA ASN A 490 -8.70 -12.84 29.21
C ASN A 490 -7.81 -13.69 28.30
N MET A 491 -6.96 -14.50 28.93
CA MET A 491 -6.22 -15.57 28.26
C MET A 491 -6.99 -16.88 28.44
N SER A 492 -7.63 -17.39 27.39
CA SER A 492 -8.44 -18.62 27.38
C SER A 492 -7.87 -19.68 26.43
N GLY A 493 -8.34 -20.92 26.54
CA GLY A 493 -7.91 -22.03 25.71
C GLY A 493 -7.61 -23.28 26.53
N ALA A 494 -7.58 -24.44 25.87
CA ALA A 494 -7.32 -25.71 26.52
C ALA A 494 -5.81 -26.00 26.69
N ASN A 495 -4.95 -25.27 25.98
CA ASN A 495 -3.52 -25.53 25.94
C ASN A 495 -2.72 -24.57 26.83
N ALA A 496 -1.52 -25.00 27.20
CA ALA A 496 -0.67 -24.24 28.09
C ALA A 496 0.03 -23.06 27.41
N PHE A 497 0.11 -21.95 28.13
CA PHE A 497 0.97 -20.81 27.84
C PHE A 497 2.18 -20.82 28.79
N THR A 498 3.36 -21.14 28.26
CA THR A 498 4.60 -21.30 29.02
C THR A 498 5.49 -20.08 28.86
N VAL A 499 5.86 -19.44 29.98
CA VAL A 499 6.75 -18.29 30.04
C VAL A 499 8.07 -18.68 30.67
N ASN A 500 9.13 -18.73 29.86
CA ASN A 500 10.49 -19.00 30.36
C ASN A 500 11.21 -17.72 30.82
N GLY A 501 10.83 -16.56 30.29
CA GLY A 501 11.42 -15.28 30.65
C GLY A 501 10.68 -14.58 31.79
N THR A 502 10.57 -13.27 31.71
CA THR A 502 9.87 -12.47 32.72
C THR A 502 8.37 -12.49 32.50
N PHE A 503 7.57 -12.83 33.51
CA PHE A 503 6.11 -12.77 33.47
C PHE A 503 5.56 -11.65 34.38
N ASN A 504 5.15 -10.54 33.78
CA ASN A 504 4.51 -9.43 34.49
C ASN A 504 2.98 -9.60 34.43
N TRP A 505 2.40 -10.22 35.45
CA TRP A 505 0.94 -10.28 35.58
C TRP A 505 0.47 -9.08 36.39
N MET A 506 -0.05 -8.07 35.70
CA MET A 506 -0.51 -6.83 36.32
C MET A 506 -2.04 -6.83 36.50
N GLY A 507 -2.78 -7.60 35.70
CA GLY A 507 -4.23 -7.73 35.85
C GLY A 507 -4.88 -8.66 34.83
N GLY A 508 -6.21 -8.72 34.87
CA GLY A 508 -7.02 -9.57 33.98
C GLY A 508 -7.04 -11.04 34.38
N THR A 509 -7.56 -11.88 33.48
CA THR A 509 -7.90 -13.27 33.75
C THR A 509 -6.96 -14.25 33.03
N LEU A 510 -6.52 -15.29 33.75
CA LEU A 510 -5.88 -16.50 33.24
C LEU A 510 -6.89 -17.64 33.28
N SER A 511 -7.55 -17.91 32.15
CA SER A 511 -8.52 -19.01 31.94
C SER A 511 -7.93 -20.19 31.15
N ALA A 512 -6.67 -20.09 30.70
CA ALA A 512 -5.87 -21.18 30.15
C ALA A 512 -4.77 -21.61 31.15
N PRO A 513 -4.28 -22.86 31.09
CA PRO A 513 -3.12 -23.28 31.86
C PRO A 513 -1.92 -22.36 31.61
N CYS A 514 -1.30 -21.86 32.67
CA CYS A 514 -0.13 -20.98 32.59
C CYS A 514 1.05 -21.57 33.37
N ILE A 515 2.22 -21.61 32.76
CA ILE A 515 3.45 -22.11 33.39
C ILE A 515 4.48 -20.99 33.39
N ALA A 516 4.92 -20.58 34.57
CA ALA A 516 5.95 -19.55 34.75
C ALA A 516 7.25 -20.20 35.26
N ASN A 517 8.26 -20.28 34.39
CA ASN A 517 9.56 -20.88 34.70
C ASN A 517 10.61 -19.84 35.12
N GLY A 518 10.44 -18.59 34.70
CA GLY A 518 11.38 -17.49 34.99
C GLY A 518 10.99 -16.64 36.19
N THR A 519 11.33 -15.35 36.12
CA THR A 519 10.91 -14.35 37.13
C THR A 519 9.50 -13.88 36.83
N SER A 520 8.64 -13.83 37.83
CA SER A 520 7.27 -13.35 37.70
C SER A 520 7.01 -12.19 38.66
N ASN A 521 6.45 -11.10 38.15
CA ASN A 521 6.08 -9.92 38.93
C ASN A 521 4.58 -9.76 38.93
N PHE A 522 3.95 -10.04 40.07
CA PHE A 522 2.51 -9.86 40.26
C PHE A 522 2.30 -8.52 40.97
N SER A 523 2.16 -7.46 40.17
CA SER A 523 2.21 -6.07 40.64
C SER A 523 0.92 -5.29 40.32
N THR A 524 0.87 -4.03 40.73
CA THR A 524 -0.29 -3.11 40.63
C THR A 524 -1.48 -3.50 41.53
N GLY A 525 -2.36 -2.53 41.81
CA GLY A 525 -3.55 -2.75 42.63
C GLY A 525 -4.68 -3.54 41.96
N SER A 526 -4.58 -3.82 40.66
CA SER A 526 -5.62 -4.53 39.90
C SER A 526 -5.74 -6.00 40.32
N THR A 527 -6.98 -6.49 40.34
CA THR A 527 -7.29 -7.91 40.57
C THR A 527 -6.70 -8.77 39.47
N LYS A 528 -6.05 -9.85 39.89
CA LYS A 528 -5.49 -10.90 39.04
C LYS A 528 -6.38 -12.12 39.18
N THR A 529 -7.12 -12.46 38.14
CA THR A 529 -8.12 -13.53 38.21
C THR A 529 -7.53 -14.82 37.64
N LEU A 530 -7.46 -15.85 38.47
CA LEU A 530 -7.05 -17.19 38.09
C LEU A 530 -8.30 -18.06 37.92
N ALA A 531 -8.62 -18.45 36.69
CA ALA A 531 -9.75 -19.32 36.35
C ALA A 531 -9.29 -20.68 35.79
N ASN A 532 -7.99 -20.96 35.85
CA ASN A 532 -7.38 -22.24 35.47
C ASN A 532 -6.10 -22.49 36.31
N SER A 533 -5.25 -23.41 35.88
CA SER A 533 -3.99 -23.73 36.53
C SER A 533 -2.90 -22.67 36.28
N LEU A 534 -2.19 -22.29 37.34
CA LEU A 534 -0.93 -21.54 37.29
C LEU A 534 0.17 -22.36 37.98
N THR A 535 1.20 -22.74 37.23
CA THR A 535 2.39 -23.42 37.77
C THR A 535 3.53 -22.42 37.87
N ASN A 536 4.03 -22.20 39.09
CA ASN A 536 5.26 -21.43 39.33
C ASN A 536 6.44 -22.38 39.55
N ASN A 537 7.33 -22.47 38.56
CA ASN A 537 8.62 -23.16 38.66
C ASN A 537 9.79 -22.22 38.95
N GLY A 538 9.59 -20.91 38.83
CA GLY A 538 10.62 -19.91 39.03
C GLY A 538 10.44 -19.12 40.33
N THR A 539 10.53 -17.80 40.23
CA THR A 539 10.36 -16.88 41.38
C THR A 539 9.22 -15.92 41.09
N VAL A 540 8.16 -15.96 41.89
CA VAL A 540 7.07 -14.98 41.89
C VAL A 540 7.31 -13.97 42.99
N THR A 541 7.31 -12.69 42.65
CA THR A 541 7.16 -11.58 43.60
C THR A 541 5.75 -11.01 43.48
N TRP A 542 4.92 -11.23 44.49
CA TRP A 542 3.58 -10.65 44.59
C TRP A 542 3.61 -9.42 45.50
N SER A 543 3.33 -8.27 44.91
CA SER A 543 3.51 -6.94 45.52
C SER A 543 2.28 -6.04 45.44
N GLY A 544 1.20 -6.49 44.79
CA GLY A 544 -0.02 -5.72 44.71
C GLY A 544 -1.22 -6.48 44.15
N GLY A 545 -2.40 -6.02 44.56
CA GLY A 545 -3.70 -6.48 44.08
C GLY A 545 -4.09 -7.87 44.62
N THR A 546 -5.39 -8.14 44.66
CA THR A 546 -5.93 -9.45 45.03
C THR A 546 -5.64 -10.47 43.92
N ILE A 547 -5.25 -11.70 44.30
CA ILE A 547 -5.32 -12.83 43.37
C ILE A 547 -6.60 -13.59 43.67
N GLN A 548 -7.53 -13.56 42.72
CA GLN A 548 -8.85 -14.16 42.86
C GLN A 548 -8.90 -15.49 42.11
N PHE A 549 -9.21 -16.58 42.83
CA PHE A 549 -9.35 -17.90 42.25
C PHE A 549 -10.82 -18.16 41.94
N ASN A 550 -11.17 -18.20 40.66
CA ASN A 550 -12.51 -18.54 40.17
C ASN A 550 -12.64 -20.06 39.95
N SER A 551 -13.80 -20.51 39.44
CA SER A 551 -14.01 -21.92 39.09
C SER A 551 -12.89 -22.43 38.17
N GLY A 552 -12.25 -23.54 38.54
CA GLY A 552 -11.08 -24.11 37.84
C GLY A 552 -9.73 -23.52 38.25
N GLY A 553 -9.70 -22.42 39.02
CA GLY A 553 -8.48 -21.77 39.49
C GLY A 553 -7.68 -22.63 40.46
N THR A 554 -6.46 -22.99 40.11
CA THR A 554 -5.53 -23.75 40.98
C THR A 554 -4.10 -23.24 40.80
N MET A 555 -3.29 -23.29 41.85
CA MET A 555 -1.89 -22.89 41.79
C MET A 555 -0.99 -24.03 42.27
N SER A 556 0.03 -24.37 41.47
CA SER A 556 1.13 -25.23 41.90
C SER A 556 2.39 -24.40 42.05
N ASN A 557 2.98 -24.40 43.24
CA ASN A 557 4.24 -23.73 43.50
C ASN A 557 5.34 -24.77 43.69
N THR A 558 6.28 -24.86 42.75
CA THR A 558 7.48 -25.71 42.84
C THR A 558 8.76 -24.88 43.03
N GLY A 559 8.69 -23.57 42.80
CA GLY A 559 9.75 -22.59 43.07
C GLY A 559 9.45 -21.69 44.28
N LEU A 560 9.82 -20.40 44.19
CA LEU A 560 9.55 -19.41 45.24
C LEU A 560 8.31 -18.58 44.89
N PHE A 561 7.31 -18.56 45.77
CA PHE A 561 6.23 -17.60 45.76
C PHE A 561 6.41 -16.65 46.94
N ASP A 562 6.85 -15.43 46.67
CA ASP A 562 7.14 -14.41 47.69
C ASP A 562 6.07 -13.32 47.71
N ASN A 563 5.32 -13.28 48.80
CA ASN A 563 4.37 -12.23 49.12
C ASN A 563 5.05 -11.11 49.89
N ASN A 564 5.25 -9.98 49.21
CA ASN A 564 6.00 -8.82 49.69
C ASN A 564 5.09 -7.70 50.24
N PHE A 565 3.80 -7.97 50.47
CA PHE A 565 2.85 -6.98 51.00
C PHE A 565 1.69 -7.64 51.77
N ASP A 566 0.70 -6.85 52.15
CA ASP A 566 -0.48 -7.30 52.88
C ASP A 566 -1.63 -7.65 51.91
N GLY A 567 -1.40 -8.70 51.10
CA GLY A 567 -2.31 -9.14 50.03
C GLY A 567 -3.38 -10.16 50.43
N VAL A 568 -4.36 -10.35 49.54
CA VAL A 568 -5.43 -11.36 49.68
C VAL A 568 -5.38 -12.36 48.53
N LEU A 569 -5.32 -13.65 48.85
CA LEU A 569 -5.63 -14.75 47.94
C LEU A 569 -7.09 -15.15 48.20
N SER A 570 -7.99 -14.70 47.33
CA SER A 570 -9.44 -14.80 47.56
C SER A 570 -10.09 -15.96 46.82
N ASN A 571 -11.11 -16.57 47.41
CA ASN A 571 -12.00 -17.52 46.73
C ASN A 571 -13.14 -16.79 46.02
N GLY A 572 -13.11 -16.80 44.69
CA GLY A 572 -14.14 -16.22 43.82
C GLY A 572 -15.37 -17.12 43.61
N GLY A 573 -15.56 -18.17 44.43
CA GLY A 573 -16.72 -19.07 44.39
C GLY A 573 -16.47 -20.42 43.73
N GLY A 574 -15.20 -20.75 43.41
CA GLY A 574 -14.82 -21.97 42.69
C GLY A 574 -14.19 -23.09 43.52
N GLY A 575 -13.85 -22.84 44.80
CA GLY A 575 -13.18 -23.85 45.64
C GLY A 575 -11.73 -24.13 45.24
N GLY A 576 -11.03 -23.12 44.70
CA GLY A 576 -9.64 -23.25 44.27
C GLY A 576 -8.67 -23.64 45.40
N ALA A 577 -7.52 -24.20 45.01
CA ALA A 577 -6.50 -24.67 45.94
C ALA A 577 -5.09 -24.22 45.51
N ILE A 578 -4.22 -24.08 46.51
CA ILE A 578 -2.79 -23.85 46.35
C ILE A 578 -2.05 -25.10 46.83
N THR A 579 -1.26 -25.68 45.95
CA THR A 579 -0.34 -26.78 46.28
C THR A 579 1.07 -26.24 46.28
N ASN A 580 1.66 -26.09 47.46
CA ASN A 580 3.09 -25.84 47.60
C ASN A 580 3.82 -27.19 47.57
N SER A 581 4.51 -27.48 46.47
CA SER A 581 5.21 -28.75 46.25
C SER A 581 6.41 -28.91 47.19
N ASN A 582 6.98 -30.11 47.28
CA ASN A 582 8.11 -30.41 48.16
C ASN A 582 9.38 -29.57 47.89
N THR A 583 9.54 -29.05 46.68
CA THR A 583 10.61 -28.10 46.33
C THR A 583 10.20 -26.63 46.47
N GLY A 584 8.91 -26.37 46.69
CA GLY A 584 8.33 -25.04 46.71
C GLY A 584 8.49 -24.33 48.05
N THR A 585 8.68 -23.01 47.99
CA THR A 585 8.63 -22.10 49.14
C THR A 585 7.51 -21.08 48.93
N PHE A 586 6.55 -21.02 49.84
CA PHE A 586 5.57 -19.95 49.94
C PHE A 586 5.97 -19.02 51.09
N ARG A 587 6.39 -17.79 50.77
CA ARG A 587 6.98 -16.85 51.73
C ARG A 587 6.11 -15.61 51.90
N LYS A 588 5.93 -15.13 53.12
CA LYS A 588 5.60 -13.72 53.41
C LYS A 588 6.85 -13.01 53.91
N SER A 589 7.46 -12.21 53.04
CA SER A 589 8.75 -11.54 53.30
C SER A 589 8.59 -10.15 53.91
N ALA A 590 7.52 -9.43 53.55
CA ALA A 590 7.27 -8.07 54.01
C ALA A 590 5.77 -7.79 54.21
N GLY A 591 5.42 -6.52 54.42
CA GLY A 591 4.11 -6.10 54.92
C GLY A 591 4.03 -6.26 56.44
N THR A 592 3.45 -5.26 57.11
CA THR A 592 3.38 -5.21 58.58
C THR A 592 2.03 -5.68 59.11
N PHE A 593 1.03 -5.80 58.24
CA PHE A 593 -0.31 -6.24 58.59
C PHE A 593 -0.52 -7.70 58.15
N THR A 594 -1.77 -8.04 57.84
CA THR A 594 -2.21 -9.40 57.56
C THR A 594 -2.32 -9.65 56.06
N SER A 595 -1.65 -10.69 55.58
CA SER A 595 -1.99 -11.33 54.32
C SER A 595 -2.97 -12.47 54.56
N THR A 596 -3.98 -12.57 53.72
CA THR A 596 -5.10 -13.49 53.93
C THR A 596 -5.16 -14.58 52.86
N LEU A 597 -5.22 -15.84 53.28
CA LEU A 597 -5.44 -17.02 52.46
C LEU A 597 -6.89 -17.48 52.66
N GLN A 598 -7.73 -17.24 51.65
CA GLN A 598 -9.13 -17.66 51.65
C GLN A 598 -9.38 -18.92 50.81
N LEU A 599 -8.36 -19.76 50.64
CA LEU A 599 -8.37 -20.93 49.76
C LEU A 599 -7.73 -22.10 50.49
N GLN A 600 -8.01 -23.32 49.99
CA GLN A 600 -7.33 -24.49 50.52
C GLN A 600 -5.83 -24.36 50.23
N MET A 601 -5.00 -24.65 51.22
CA MET A 601 -3.55 -24.75 51.03
C MET A 601 -3.08 -26.16 51.40
N ILE A 602 -2.34 -26.78 50.50
CA ILE A 602 -1.62 -28.04 50.72
C ILE A 602 -0.13 -27.71 50.68
N ASN A 603 0.52 -27.74 51.85
CA ASN A 603 1.95 -27.51 51.96
C ASN A 603 2.71 -28.82 52.05
N ASN A 604 3.48 -29.16 51.02
CA ASN A 604 4.45 -30.26 51.05
C ASN A 604 5.90 -29.74 51.10
N GLY A 605 6.12 -28.45 50.86
CA GLY A 605 7.42 -27.77 50.90
C GLY A 605 7.58 -26.90 52.14
N ILE A 606 7.98 -25.64 51.93
CA ILE A 606 8.18 -24.65 53.00
C ILE A 606 7.12 -23.56 52.92
N VAL A 607 6.40 -23.32 54.01
CA VAL A 607 5.69 -22.06 54.26
C VAL A 607 6.54 -21.24 55.21
N GLU A 608 6.87 -20.02 54.84
CA GLU A 608 7.76 -19.14 55.59
C GLU A 608 7.08 -17.79 55.89
N VAL A 609 7.11 -17.36 57.15
CA VAL A 609 6.56 -16.08 57.58
C VAL A 609 7.66 -15.28 58.28
N LEU A 610 8.14 -14.23 57.61
CA LEU A 610 9.25 -13.39 58.09
C LEU A 610 8.78 -12.03 58.61
N SER A 611 7.60 -11.56 58.18
CA SER A 611 7.04 -10.27 58.55
C SER A 611 5.51 -10.33 58.62
N GLY A 612 4.92 -9.48 59.46
CA GLY A 612 3.47 -9.33 59.59
C GLY A 612 2.77 -10.64 59.96
N THR A 613 1.50 -10.78 59.55
CA THR A 613 0.71 -11.99 59.76
C THR A 613 0.38 -12.67 58.43
N LEU A 614 0.59 -13.97 58.32
CA LEU A 614 -0.01 -14.80 57.27
C LEU A 614 -1.19 -15.56 57.88
N SER A 615 -2.41 -15.23 57.46
CA SER A 615 -3.65 -15.77 58.03
C SER A 615 -4.40 -16.68 57.07
N SER A 616 -4.66 -17.93 57.44
CA SER A 616 -5.57 -18.83 56.72
C SER A 616 -6.95 -18.83 57.38
N ASN A 617 -8.01 -18.41 56.67
CA ASN A 617 -9.27 -18.03 57.31
C ASN A 617 -10.59 -18.44 56.63
N SER A 618 -10.61 -19.30 55.60
CA SER A 618 -11.90 -19.76 55.03
C SER A 618 -12.04 -21.26 54.74
N THR A 619 -10.94 -22.03 54.67
CA THR A 619 -10.99 -23.47 54.36
C THR A 619 -9.82 -24.23 55.01
N ASN A 620 -9.72 -25.54 54.76
CA ASN A 620 -8.71 -26.42 55.35
C ASN A 620 -7.28 -26.06 54.92
N PHE A 621 -6.36 -26.04 55.89
CA PHE A 621 -4.92 -26.03 55.66
C PHE A 621 -4.35 -27.43 55.91
N SER A 622 -3.64 -28.01 54.95
CA SER A 622 -2.96 -29.29 55.11
C SER A 622 -1.46 -29.09 55.05
N ASN A 623 -0.76 -29.44 56.13
CA ASN A 623 0.69 -29.37 56.21
C ASN A 623 1.28 -30.79 56.20
N ASN A 624 2.18 -31.05 55.26
CA ASN A 624 3.02 -32.23 55.15
C ASN A 624 4.51 -31.86 55.00
N GLY A 625 4.84 -30.57 55.11
CA GLY A 625 6.19 -30.03 55.02
C GLY A 625 6.52 -29.11 56.20
N THR A 626 7.34 -28.11 55.95
CA THR A 626 7.81 -27.17 56.98
C THR A 626 6.95 -25.91 57.05
N ILE A 627 6.60 -25.48 58.25
CA ILE A 627 6.15 -24.13 58.57
C ILE A 627 7.27 -23.46 59.37
N ASN A 628 7.92 -22.45 58.79
CA ASN A 628 8.94 -21.62 59.42
C ASN A 628 8.36 -20.25 59.77
N VAL A 629 8.29 -19.91 61.05
CA VAL A 629 7.82 -18.59 61.49
C VAL A 629 8.94 -17.89 62.23
N THR A 630 9.46 -16.80 61.67
CA THR A 630 10.55 -16.02 62.26
C THR A 630 10.01 -14.70 62.78
N SER A 631 10.38 -14.31 64.00
CA SER A 631 9.99 -13.02 64.59
C SER A 631 10.44 -11.86 63.69
N PRO A 632 9.57 -10.86 63.41
CA PRO A 632 8.28 -10.57 64.04
C PRO A 632 7.05 -11.28 63.41
N GLY A 633 7.25 -12.24 62.52
CA GLY A 633 6.21 -12.96 61.81
C GLY A 633 5.23 -13.74 62.70
N THR A 634 3.97 -13.78 62.25
CA THR A 634 2.90 -14.59 62.84
C THR A 634 2.23 -15.44 61.77
N PHE A 635 2.15 -16.76 61.96
CA PHE A 635 1.27 -17.62 61.17
C PHE A 635 -0.02 -17.87 61.96
N ASN A 636 -1.13 -17.41 61.41
CA ASN A 636 -2.45 -17.52 62.03
C ASN A 636 -3.33 -18.48 61.22
N ASN A 637 -3.87 -19.49 61.87
CA ASN A 637 -4.83 -20.38 61.25
C ASN A 637 -6.16 -20.32 62.01
N ALA A 638 -7.20 -19.94 61.28
CA ALA A 638 -8.55 -19.75 61.81
C ALA A 638 -9.57 -20.78 61.30
N ASN A 639 -9.11 -21.84 60.62
CA ASN A 639 -9.93 -22.96 60.15
C ASN A 639 -9.28 -24.32 60.42
N VAL A 640 -9.84 -25.42 59.91
CA VAL A 640 -9.27 -26.75 60.14
C VAL A 640 -7.83 -26.82 59.63
N MET A 641 -6.89 -27.21 60.48
CA MET A 641 -5.51 -27.48 60.11
C MET A 641 -5.20 -28.96 60.28
N ASN A 642 -4.64 -29.59 59.26
CA ASN A 642 -4.20 -30.98 59.29
C ASN A 642 -2.68 -31.01 59.26
N PHE A 643 -2.06 -31.58 60.28
CA PHE A 643 -0.63 -31.89 60.31
C PHE A 643 -0.43 -33.36 59.94
N GLY A 644 0.02 -33.62 58.72
CA GLY A 644 0.43 -34.95 58.27
C GLY A 644 1.81 -35.35 58.78
N ALA A 645 2.23 -36.58 58.46
CA ALA A 645 3.45 -37.22 58.96
C ALA A 645 4.75 -36.45 58.69
N GLY A 646 4.79 -35.63 57.63
CA GLY A 646 5.95 -34.81 57.27
C GLY A 646 5.96 -33.41 57.88
N SER A 647 5.04 -33.10 58.80
CA SER A 647 4.91 -31.76 59.38
C SER A 647 6.10 -31.38 60.26
N ILE A 648 6.73 -30.25 59.95
CA ILE A 648 7.84 -29.69 60.72
C ILE A 648 7.52 -28.23 61.08
N LEU A 649 7.73 -27.85 62.34
CA LEU A 649 7.64 -26.46 62.81
C LEU A 649 9.04 -25.93 63.12
N THR A 650 9.38 -24.74 62.64
CA THR A 650 10.68 -24.09 62.87
C THR A 650 10.55 -22.58 63.09
N GLY A 651 11.60 -21.97 63.66
CA GLY A 651 11.69 -20.53 63.87
C GLY A 651 11.42 -20.07 65.31
N ASN A 652 11.28 -18.76 65.47
CA ASN A 652 11.13 -18.07 66.76
C ASN A 652 9.96 -17.07 66.81
N GLY A 653 9.04 -17.12 65.84
CA GLY A 653 7.86 -16.27 65.75
C GLY A 653 6.63 -16.88 66.44
N ILE A 654 5.45 -16.42 66.03
CA ILE A 654 4.16 -16.79 66.64
C ILE A 654 3.36 -17.72 65.72
N LEU A 655 2.96 -18.88 66.24
CA LEU A 655 2.00 -19.78 65.61
C LEU A 655 0.67 -19.69 66.38
N THR A 656 -0.38 -19.20 65.73
CA THR A 656 -1.72 -19.08 66.32
C THR A 656 -2.68 -20.08 65.68
N LEU A 657 -3.31 -20.92 66.50
CA LEU A 657 -4.22 -21.99 66.10
C LEU A 657 -5.59 -21.76 66.76
N ASN A 658 -6.59 -21.34 65.98
CA ASN A 658 -7.88 -20.89 66.52
C ASN A 658 -9.06 -21.85 66.28
N ALA A 659 -8.83 -23.02 65.71
CA ALA A 659 -9.90 -23.89 65.22
C ALA A 659 -9.61 -25.38 65.53
N THR A 660 -9.99 -26.29 64.64
CA THR A 660 -9.72 -27.72 64.80
C THR A 660 -8.37 -28.05 64.20
N GLU A 661 -7.50 -28.69 64.98
CA GLU A 661 -6.20 -29.16 64.52
C GLU A 661 -6.15 -30.69 64.60
N ASN A 662 -5.92 -31.32 63.45
CA ASN A 662 -5.76 -32.77 63.33
C ASN A 662 -4.26 -33.09 63.24
N ILE A 663 -3.70 -33.73 64.27
CA ILE A 663 -2.28 -34.04 64.41
C ILE A 663 -2.07 -35.53 64.15
N ASN A 664 -1.69 -35.89 62.93
CA ASN A 664 -1.61 -37.30 62.51
C ASN A 664 -0.25 -37.97 62.81
N SER A 665 0.67 -37.28 63.50
CA SER A 665 2.00 -37.76 63.90
C SER A 665 2.62 -36.86 64.98
N ILE A 666 3.76 -37.23 65.56
CA ILE A 666 4.47 -36.39 66.55
C ILE A 666 4.82 -35.03 65.93
N LEU A 667 4.23 -33.96 66.47
CA LEU A 667 4.51 -32.58 66.09
C LEU A 667 5.29 -31.88 67.21
N SER A 668 6.48 -31.38 66.91
CA SER A 668 7.33 -30.67 67.87
C SER A 668 7.55 -29.23 67.43
N ALA A 669 7.29 -28.28 68.33
CA ALA A 669 7.64 -26.88 68.15
C ALA A 669 8.96 -26.56 68.89
N PRO A 670 9.86 -25.74 68.34
CA PRO A 670 11.07 -25.33 69.03
C PRO A 670 10.74 -24.42 70.23
N ALA A 671 11.54 -24.48 71.29
CA ALA A 671 11.34 -23.66 72.50
C ALA A 671 11.35 -22.13 72.23
N SER A 672 11.94 -21.71 71.10
CA SER A 672 11.95 -20.33 70.65
C SER A 672 10.63 -19.87 70.02
N MET A 673 9.75 -20.77 69.60
CA MET A 673 8.47 -20.45 68.98
C MET A 673 7.39 -20.26 70.05
N THR A 674 6.60 -19.20 69.91
CA THR A 674 5.38 -19.03 70.71
C THR A 674 4.22 -19.72 69.99
N VAL A 675 3.64 -20.74 70.61
CA VAL A 675 2.42 -21.40 70.11
C VAL A 675 1.24 -20.93 70.96
N SER A 676 0.26 -20.29 70.32
CA SER A 676 -0.97 -19.82 70.94
C SER A 676 -2.17 -20.59 70.41
N LYS A 677 -3.01 -21.11 71.32
CA LYS A 677 -4.30 -21.70 70.97
C LYS A 677 -5.41 -20.92 71.68
N SER A 678 -6.26 -20.25 70.90
CA SER A 678 -7.35 -19.40 71.43
C SER A 678 -8.75 -20.01 71.29
N GLY A 679 -8.88 -21.17 70.65
CA GLY A 679 -10.18 -21.83 70.42
C GLY A 679 -10.08 -23.17 69.67
N GLY A 680 -11.20 -23.90 69.59
CA GLY A 680 -11.38 -25.17 68.87
C GLY A 680 -10.72 -26.41 69.50
N THR A 681 -10.68 -27.53 68.77
CA THR A 681 -10.28 -28.85 69.29
C THR A 681 -8.93 -29.31 68.73
N MET A 682 -8.04 -29.84 69.56
CA MET A 682 -6.90 -30.63 69.08
C MET A 682 -7.30 -32.11 69.09
N ALA A 683 -7.22 -32.77 67.93
CA ALA A 683 -7.47 -34.19 67.75
C ALA A 683 -6.24 -34.82 67.10
N GLY A 684 -5.76 -35.96 67.58
CA GLY A 684 -4.53 -36.57 67.07
C GLY A 684 -4.09 -37.76 67.88
#